data_AF-A0A518GVZ6-F1
#
_entry.id   AF-A0A518GVZ6-F1
#
_cell.length_a   1.000
_cell.length_b   1.000
_cell.length_c   1.000
_cell.angle_alpha   90.00
_cell.angle_beta   90.00
_cell.angle_gamma   90.00
#
_symmetry.space_group_name_H-M   'P 1'
#
loop_
_entity.id
_entity.type
_entity.pdbx_description
1 polymer ?
#
loop_
_entity_poly.entity_id
_entity_poly.type
_entity_poly.pdbx_seq_one_letter_code
_entity_poly.pdbx_strand_id
1 'polypeptide(L)'
;MFARLWWKDARQFGAAWVLIALAVGAGYLLVAWLVAEQIVRDRIDYGIAFLGTCLYAMAISTAALAGERENGTLRTLDAMPGPRGRVWDAKASFCVATAILLAVLLLGLAAVRSGPGGIERAGGAWPATLTAALSLIGVGCFVLEAVGWGLLWSALMGHVLLAAVLAVGSLVVVGLAVGTSGEVRPEGLAGDAPIRLMIALVTSAVSRGIFLASGPPHRSWWPGRGRAARRGRSAPADALAGAEPPVPGRSGMLRMAASLAWQAAVRRRRLLGPGLMPRMAASLAWQAAREVREAWPALALVGLGIPLLMRGLAVGLRVRLTDEAGLAMLLNALVALVAGVLVFHPEQKGRSFRFLVHHGVHPTIVWPIKLVAWMPGLALLWSPYVVLFAVGVLDPSVFGPGSSRQVYPIVLTGCFASGLLCGMAIRRGITAAVVAVLVVLLTGLPIVILAAIGLMPVWWAWEVPVAVLLVSWAWAGPWMHDRPGPGRWLRLAGLLGLASVILVPSYIGSRAWGVPDAGPLPAGLRAQLTSSGAGDGEDAAPLYRQAALGLVAPGVAMGSPLAGPDGLGSGMIAMMGDTLPGQGEDVDEDPRQAIDRVVRDGWDPEAEAPGAWLRANEDVLDLIRRASTRPACRFRDLDRLTLFNLDPPSSMEAPPRLPLARLVAVSARERQHRGDLEGAWEDVMTLLRIARQRVEPMDSSRAIAAMDIERTGLGLAMDWAGDEGQTPDRLRSALESFQGLAEPPALELVIATEQVLAEQTLALPREELRDELAWLRVPKRPSAATSGMASAVTTPWELERARRATRTLYAERRTEAEEVPVWYGAGPQTLGRLDLRRELSILETTPIVNGLFAPIETLQTAETRNEISRRALVQVLALRSWQLGHEGTLPDRLERLVPLELDRLPDDPYHPGFPFGYVLVDANALPPGTTLPGSEWAGPGGLRIRRGDGILYSIGPDRVDDLGLVASNPDRMNLPGDLVFLVPGRGGPAPSGSQAGQVEPPAPGSGDDQPLDDAAPR
;
A
#
# COMPACT_ATOMS: atom_id res chain seq x y z
N MET A 1 -35.13 42.82 18.17
CA MET A 1 -34.69 41.61 18.91
C MET A 1 -33.75 40.75 18.08
N PHE A 2 -34.17 40.30 16.88
CA PHE A 2 -33.34 39.54 15.92
C PHE A 2 -31.92 40.10 15.74
N ALA A 3 -31.78 41.37 15.30
CA ALA A 3 -30.47 41.98 15.08
C ALA A 3 -29.54 41.96 16.30
N ARG A 4 -30.08 42.10 17.53
CA ARG A 4 -29.28 42.05 18.77
C ARG A 4 -28.78 40.64 19.08
N LEU A 5 -29.63 39.63 18.86
CA LEU A 5 -29.25 38.22 19.03
C LEU A 5 -28.25 37.79 17.95
N TRP A 6 -28.48 38.17 16.70
CA TRP A 6 -27.53 37.95 15.60
C TRP A 6 -26.17 38.59 15.88
N TRP A 7 -26.13 39.83 16.34
CA TRP A 7 -24.87 40.50 16.71
C TRP A 7 -24.15 39.81 17.88
N LYS A 8 -24.91 39.33 18.88
CA LYS A 8 -24.36 38.52 19.97
C LYS A 8 -23.71 37.24 19.42
N ASP A 9 -24.43 36.50 18.59
CA ASP A 9 -23.98 35.21 18.09
C ASP A 9 -22.84 35.36 17.06
N ALA A 10 -22.87 36.41 16.23
CA ALA A 10 -21.77 36.77 15.33
C ALA A 10 -20.46 37.01 16.09
N ARG A 11 -20.50 37.75 17.21
CA ARG A 11 -19.31 37.94 18.06
C ARG A 11 -18.88 36.65 18.76
N GLN A 12 -19.83 35.76 19.07
CA GLN A 12 -19.55 34.50 19.75
C GLN A 12 -18.91 33.47 18.81
N PHE A 13 -19.41 33.35 17.57
CA PHE A 13 -19.04 32.31 16.61
C PHE A 13 -18.16 32.78 15.46
N GLY A 14 -17.98 34.09 15.26
CA GLY A 14 -17.15 34.63 14.17
C GLY A 14 -15.72 34.10 14.19
N ALA A 15 -15.12 33.94 15.37
CA ALA A 15 -13.79 33.33 15.48
C ALA A 15 -13.76 31.86 15.03
N ALA A 16 -14.80 31.08 15.32
CA ALA A 16 -14.90 29.69 14.87
C ALA A 16 -15.14 29.61 13.36
N TRP A 17 -15.95 30.51 12.81
CA TRP A 17 -16.19 30.64 11.37
C TRP A 17 -14.89 30.92 10.61
N VAL A 18 -14.12 31.93 11.05
CA VAL A 18 -12.83 32.29 10.44
C VAL A 18 -11.83 31.16 10.58
N LEU A 19 -11.76 30.53 11.74
CA LEU A 19 -10.85 29.41 11.98
C LEU A 19 -11.13 28.23 11.05
N ILE A 20 -12.38 27.84 10.86
CA ILE A 20 -12.75 26.75 9.95
C ILE A 20 -12.41 27.13 8.51
N ALA A 21 -12.69 28.37 8.10
CA ALA A 21 -12.34 28.83 6.76
C ALA A 21 -10.83 28.78 6.50
N LEU A 22 -10.01 29.24 7.45
CA LEU A 22 -8.56 29.16 7.36
C LEU A 22 -8.06 27.72 7.34
N ALA A 23 -8.66 26.83 8.14
CA ALA A 23 -8.27 25.43 8.18
C ALA A 23 -8.60 24.69 6.89
N VAL A 24 -9.77 24.95 6.31
CA VAL A 24 -10.15 24.41 5.00
C VAL A 24 -9.23 24.95 3.90
N GLY A 25 -8.92 26.25 3.93
CA GLY A 25 -7.94 26.85 3.02
C GLY A 25 -6.55 26.22 3.14
N ALA A 26 -6.07 25.95 4.36
CA ALA A 26 -4.82 25.21 4.59
C ALA A 26 -4.92 23.76 4.06
N GLY A 27 -6.08 23.12 4.22
CA GLY A 27 -6.38 21.82 3.62
C GLY A 27 -6.24 21.83 2.10
N TYR A 28 -6.75 22.86 1.42
CA TYR A 28 -6.58 23.01 -0.03
C TYR A 28 -5.12 23.14 -0.43
N LEU A 29 -4.34 23.96 0.29
CA LEU A 29 -2.90 24.10 0.02
C LEU A 29 -2.17 22.76 0.17
N LEU A 30 -2.51 22.02 1.22
CA LEU A 30 -1.95 20.70 1.50
C LEU A 30 -2.31 19.70 0.40
N VAL A 31 -3.58 19.64 -0.02
CA VAL A 31 -4.06 18.78 -1.12
C VAL A 31 -3.44 19.16 -2.47
N ALA A 32 -3.19 20.46 -2.72
CA ALA A 32 -2.45 20.91 -3.90
C ALA A 32 -1.04 20.32 -3.94
N TRP A 33 -0.40 20.31 -2.77
CA TRP A 33 0.97 19.83 -2.62
C TRP A 33 1.07 18.31 -2.76
N LEU A 34 0.04 17.59 -2.32
CA LEU A 34 0.06 16.13 -2.16
C LEU A 34 -0.66 15.32 -3.22
N VAL A 35 -1.63 15.91 -3.92
CA VAL A 35 -2.49 15.16 -4.86
C VAL A 35 -2.22 15.68 -6.26
N ALA A 36 -1.69 14.80 -7.08
CA ALA A 36 -1.19 15.07 -8.42
C ALA A 36 -2.34 15.17 -9.41
N GLU A 37 -3.20 14.17 -9.35
CA GLU A 37 -4.25 13.94 -10.29
C GLU A 37 -5.33 14.99 -10.05
N GLN A 38 -5.57 15.83 -11.06
CA GLN A 38 -6.50 16.95 -10.93
C GLN A 38 -7.91 16.47 -10.57
N ILE A 39 -8.34 15.32 -11.08
CA ILE A 39 -9.65 14.73 -10.76
C ILE A 39 -9.75 14.38 -9.27
N VAL A 40 -8.76 13.67 -8.74
CA VAL A 40 -8.72 13.28 -7.31
C VAL A 40 -8.60 14.52 -6.43
N ARG A 41 -7.77 15.49 -6.84
CA ARG A 41 -7.60 16.78 -6.16
C ARG A 41 -8.91 17.54 -6.06
N ASP A 42 -9.61 17.72 -7.20
CA ASP A 42 -10.89 18.42 -7.26
C ASP A 42 -11.91 17.74 -6.33
N ARG A 43 -12.01 16.40 -6.36
CA ARG A 43 -12.88 15.64 -5.45
C ARG A 43 -12.57 15.88 -3.97
N ILE A 44 -11.29 15.85 -3.60
CA ILE A 44 -10.87 16.07 -2.21
C ILE A 44 -11.13 17.52 -1.78
N ASP A 45 -10.88 18.52 -2.64
CA ASP A 45 -11.10 19.93 -2.34
C ASP A 45 -12.60 20.19 -2.07
N TYR A 46 -13.51 19.68 -2.91
CA TYR A 46 -14.95 19.77 -2.63
C TYR A 46 -15.35 18.99 -1.37
N GLY A 47 -14.75 17.82 -1.12
CA GLY A 47 -14.98 17.03 0.09
C GLY A 47 -14.58 17.79 1.37
N ILE A 48 -13.41 18.43 1.39
CA ILE A 48 -12.95 19.25 2.53
C ILE A 48 -13.83 20.49 2.69
N ALA A 49 -14.25 21.13 1.60
CA ALA A 49 -15.19 22.27 1.64
C ALA A 49 -16.51 21.89 2.32
N PHE A 50 -17.06 20.75 1.88
CA PHE A 50 -18.31 20.20 2.38
C PHE A 50 -18.19 19.79 3.85
N LEU A 51 -17.14 19.08 4.22
CA LEU A 51 -16.86 18.67 5.60
C LEU A 51 -16.72 19.88 6.52
N GLY A 52 -15.93 20.88 6.13
CA GLY A 52 -15.76 22.12 6.91
C GLY A 52 -17.07 22.86 7.13
N THR A 53 -17.91 22.91 6.09
CA THR A 53 -19.26 23.51 6.17
C THR A 53 -20.16 22.74 7.14
N CYS A 54 -20.20 21.40 7.04
CA CYS A 54 -21.01 20.57 7.92
C CYS A 54 -20.54 20.66 9.38
N LEU A 55 -19.23 20.67 9.64
CA LEU A 55 -18.65 20.86 10.96
C LEU A 55 -19.09 22.20 11.58
N TYR A 56 -19.03 23.29 10.80
CA TYR A 56 -19.50 24.60 11.26
C TYR A 56 -21.01 24.60 11.52
N ALA A 57 -21.81 24.07 10.58
CA ALA A 57 -23.26 24.00 10.67
C ALA A 57 -23.72 23.24 11.91
N MET A 58 -23.09 22.11 12.22
CA MET A 58 -23.35 21.36 13.46
C MET A 58 -22.86 22.11 14.70
N ALA A 59 -21.66 22.69 14.67
CA ALA A 59 -21.11 23.41 15.82
C ALA A 59 -21.98 24.61 16.23
N ILE A 60 -22.45 25.40 15.26
CA ILE A 60 -23.27 26.59 15.56
C ILE A 60 -24.68 26.21 16.01
N SER A 61 -25.34 25.26 15.35
CA SER A 61 -26.70 24.84 15.66
C SER A 61 -26.80 24.12 17.01
N THR A 62 -25.82 23.26 17.33
CA THR A 62 -25.74 22.59 18.63
C THR A 62 -25.45 23.56 19.76
N ALA A 63 -24.63 24.60 19.52
CA ALA A 63 -24.35 25.63 20.50
C ALA A 63 -25.48 26.66 20.69
N ALA A 64 -26.44 26.74 19.76
CA ALA A 64 -27.46 27.79 19.73
C ALA A 64 -28.35 27.81 20.99
N LEU A 65 -28.82 26.64 21.46
CA LEU A 65 -29.72 26.51 22.63
C LEU A 65 -29.01 25.85 23.82
N ALA A 66 -28.33 24.72 23.59
CA ALA A 66 -27.55 24.03 24.62
C ALA A 66 -26.44 24.92 25.16
N GLY A 67 -25.86 25.82 24.35
CA GLY A 67 -24.86 26.78 24.83
C GLY A 67 -25.45 27.82 25.77
N GLU A 68 -26.69 28.25 25.54
CA GLU A 68 -27.39 29.18 26.44
C GLU A 68 -27.81 28.49 27.75
N ARG A 69 -28.15 27.19 27.68
CA ARG A 69 -28.42 26.36 28.88
C ARG A 69 -27.15 26.12 29.68
N GLU A 70 -26.07 25.74 29.00
CA GLU A 70 -24.76 25.53 29.59
C GLU A 70 -24.29 26.77 30.34
N ASN A 71 -24.45 27.96 29.75
CA ASN A 71 -23.99 29.21 30.33
C ASN A 71 -25.00 29.80 31.34
N GLY A 72 -26.17 29.19 31.52
CA GLY A 72 -27.26 29.70 32.35
C GLY A 72 -27.92 30.98 31.82
N THR A 73 -27.51 31.46 30.64
CA THR A 73 -28.02 32.67 29.99
C THR A 73 -29.43 32.48 29.44
N LEU A 74 -29.88 31.24 29.23
CA LEU A 74 -31.26 30.96 28.84
C LEU A 74 -32.26 31.52 29.85
N ARG A 75 -31.96 31.48 31.16
CA ARG A 75 -32.83 32.07 32.19
C ARG A 75 -32.95 33.59 32.04
N THR A 76 -31.87 34.25 31.62
CA THR A 76 -31.88 35.69 31.33
C THR A 76 -32.66 35.97 30.06
N LEU A 77 -32.57 35.10 29.04
CA LEU A 77 -33.39 35.21 27.82
C LEU A 77 -34.88 35.04 28.14
N ASP A 78 -35.22 34.12 29.05
CA ASP A 78 -36.59 33.88 29.52
C ASP A 78 -37.17 35.05 30.32
N ALA A 79 -36.32 35.83 31.00
CA ALA A 79 -36.73 37.01 31.74
C ALA A 79 -36.99 38.23 30.85
N MET A 80 -36.58 38.21 29.57
CA MET A 80 -36.85 39.31 28.65
C MET A 80 -38.28 39.23 28.10
N PRO A 81 -38.95 40.37 27.81
CA PRO A 81 -40.35 40.44 27.38
C PRO A 81 -40.62 39.94 25.94
N GLY A 82 -39.86 38.96 25.45
CA GLY A 82 -40.02 38.38 24.11
C GLY A 82 -40.60 36.96 24.16
N PRO A 83 -41.52 36.58 23.26
CA PRO A 83 -41.98 35.20 23.17
C PRO A 83 -40.80 34.29 22.80
N ARG A 84 -40.67 33.14 23.48
CA ARG A 84 -39.60 32.14 23.24
C ARG A 84 -39.49 31.70 21.78
N GLY A 85 -40.61 31.65 21.06
CA GLY A 85 -40.63 31.38 19.62
C GLY A 85 -39.72 32.33 18.84
N ARG A 86 -39.74 33.64 19.15
CA ARG A 86 -38.85 34.63 18.51
C ARG A 86 -37.38 34.44 18.87
N VAL A 87 -37.08 33.92 20.07
CA VAL A 87 -35.69 33.56 20.45
C VAL A 87 -35.21 32.41 19.58
N TRP A 88 -36.01 31.35 19.45
CA TRP A 88 -35.70 30.20 18.61
C TRP A 88 -35.55 30.61 17.14
N ASP A 89 -36.52 31.37 16.60
CA ASP A 89 -36.50 31.83 15.21
C ASP A 89 -35.24 32.66 14.92
N ALA A 90 -34.83 33.53 15.85
CA ALA A 90 -33.61 34.33 15.72
C ALA A 90 -32.33 33.47 15.72
N LYS A 91 -32.29 32.43 16.55
CA LYS A 91 -31.16 31.49 16.65
C LYS A 91 -31.07 30.57 15.43
N ALA A 92 -32.18 29.97 15.03
CA ALA A 92 -32.25 29.07 13.88
C ALA A 92 -31.92 29.81 12.57
N SER A 93 -32.49 31.01 12.36
CA SER A 93 -32.18 31.82 11.18
C SER A 93 -30.71 32.24 11.11
N PHE A 94 -30.08 32.58 12.25
CA PHE A 94 -28.65 32.88 12.30
C PHE A 94 -27.78 31.67 11.93
N CYS A 95 -28.13 30.47 12.45
CA CYS A 95 -27.43 29.23 12.13
C CYS A 95 -27.49 28.92 10.63
N VAL A 96 -28.69 28.97 10.05
CA VAL A 96 -28.90 28.72 8.61
C VAL A 96 -28.14 29.74 7.76
N ALA A 97 -28.31 31.03 8.03
CA ALA A 97 -27.69 32.09 7.23
C ALA A 97 -26.16 31.99 7.23
N THR A 98 -25.55 31.79 8.40
CA THR A 98 -24.08 31.73 8.48
C THR A 98 -23.50 30.40 7.97
N ALA A 99 -24.23 29.28 8.10
CA ALA A 99 -23.83 28.00 7.53
C ALA A 99 -23.85 28.04 6.00
N ILE A 100 -24.92 28.58 5.40
CA ILE A 100 -25.01 28.78 3.95
C ILE A 100 -23.92 29.74 3.47
N LEU A 101 -23.69 30.85 4.17
CA LEU A 101 -22.63 31.79 3.80
C LEU A 101 -21.24 31.14 3.80
N LEU A 102 -20.95 30.30 4.79
CA LEU A 102 -19.70 29.53 4.81
C LEU A 102 -19.63 28.51 3.67
N ALA A 103 -20.75 27.80 3.41
CA ALA A 103 -20.83 26.83 2.32
C ALA A 103 -20.49 27.49 0.97
N VAL A 104 -21.12 28.63 0.68
CA VAL A 104 -20.89 29.40 -0.54
C VAL A 104 -19.43 29.86 -0.63
N LEU A 105 -18.84 30.34 0.47
CA LEU A 105 -17.44 30.74 0.48
C LEU A 105 -16.51 29.55 0.18
N LEU A 106 -16.64 28.44 0.91
CA LEU A 106 -15.71 27.32 0.80
C LEU A 106 -15.86 26.59 -0.53
N LEU A 107 -17.09 26.34 -0.97
CA LEU A 107 -17.35 25.74 -2.28
C LEU A 107 -16.94 26.69 -3.42
N GLY A 108 -17.12 28.00 -3.24
CA GLY A 108 -16.64 29.01 -4.19
C GLY A 108 -15.12 29.02 -4.30
N LEU A 109 -14.39 28.91 -3.18
CA LEU A 109 -12.93 28.79 -3.18
C LEU A 109 -12.46 27.49 -3.84
N ALA A 110 -13.12 26.36 -3.57
CA ALA A 110 -12.85 25.10 -4.26
C ALA A 110 -13.08 25.23 -5.77
N ALA A 111 -14.19 25.86 -6.19
CA ALA A 111 -14.50 26.08 -7.59
C ALA A 111 -13.50 26.99 -8.32
N VAL A 112 -13.11 28.11 -7.71
CA VAL A 112 -12.08 29.01 -8.26
C VAL A 112 -10.76 28.27 -8.47
N ARG A 113 -10.40 27.41 -7.53
CA ARG A 113 -9.15 26.66 -7.55
C ARG A 113 -9.14 25.51 -8.55
N SER A 114 -10.23 24.77 -8.67
CA SER A 114 -10.37 23.70 -9.67
C SER A 114 -10.46 24.25 -11.09
N GLY A 115 -10.80 25.52 -11.26
CA GLY A 115 -10.96 26.16 -12.57
C GLY A 115 -12.22 25.69 -13.32
N PRO A 116 -12.40 26.14 -14.57
CA PRO A 116 -13.53 25.73 -15.40
C PRO A 116 -13.59 24.20 -15.54
N GLY A 117 -14.77 23.62 -15.34
CA GLY A 117 -14.98 22.17 -15.40
C GLY A 117 -14.55 21.38 -14.15
N GLY A 118 -14.09 22.04 -13.09
CA GLY A 118 -13.72 21.37 -11.83
C GLY A 118 -14.84 20.56 -11.19
N ILE A 119 -16.08 21.09 -11.24
CA ILE A 119 -17.28 20.39 -10.75
C ILE A 119 -17.57 19.15 -11.61
N GLU A 120 -17.39 19.26 -12.92
CA GLU A 120 -17.62 18.14 -13.85
C GLU A 120 -16.61 17.01 -13.62
N ARG A 121 -15.33 17.36 -13.45
CA ARG A 121 -14.28 16.40 -13.10
C ARG A 121 -14.52 15.73 -11.76
N ALA A 122 -15.03 16.48 -10.77
CA ALA A 122 -15.38 15.92 -9.48
C ALA A 122 -16.60 14.97 -9.56
N GLY A 123 -17.58 15.31 -10.41
CA GLY A 123 -18.90 14.67 -10.47
C GLY A 123 -19.04 13.44 -11.38
N GLY A 124 -18.19 13.25 -12.40
CA GLY A 124 -18.37 12.17 -13.38
C GLY A 124 -19.23 12.57 -14.59
N ALA A 125 -19.32 11.68 -15.59
CA ALA A 125 -19.63 11.95 -17.00
C ALA A 125 -21.07 12.43 -17.36
N TRP A 126 -21.51 13.60 -16.86
CA TRP A 126 -22.79 14.25 -17.23
C TRP A 126 -22.62 15.71 -17.68
N PRO A 127 -23.56 16.26 -18.49
CA PRO A 127 -23.48 17.62 -19.04
C PRO A 127 -23.46 18.74 -17.97
N ALA A 128 -22.62 19.74 -18.24
CA ALA A 128 -22.03 20.73 -17.33
C ALA A 128 -22.97 21.56 -16.41
N THR A 129 -24.16 21.96 -16.87
CA THR A 129 -24.90 23.07 -16.23
C THR A 129 -25.98 22.61 -15.25
N LEU A 130 -26.73 21.55 -15.57
CA LEU A 130 -27.81 21.06 -14.72
C LEU A 130 -27.26 20.32 -13.48
N THR A 131 -26.19 19.55 -13.65
CA THR A 131 -25.58 18.73 -12.59
C THR A 131 -24.94 19.57 -11.49
N ALA A 132 -24.28 20.68 -11.87
CA ALA A 132 -23.68 21.59 -10.89
C ALA A 132 -24.75 22.26 -10.01
N ALA A 133 -25.85 22.72 -10.61
CA ALA A 133 -26.96 23.32 -9.86
C ALA A 133 -27.64 22.29 -8.94
N LEU A 134 -27.90 21.08 -9.42
CA LEU A 134 -28.50 20.01 -8.63
C LEU A 134 -27.59 19.54 -7.49
N SER A 135 -26.28 19.45 -7.72
CA SER A 135 -25.30 19.11 -6.68
C SER A 135 -25.23 20.19 -5.60
N LEU A 136 -25.27 21.47 -5.97
CA LEU A 136 -25.33 22.58 -5.02
C LEU A 136 -26.62 22.55 -4.19
N ILE A 137 -27.75 22.18 -4.79
CA ILE A 137 -29.01 21.97 -4.07
C ILE A 137 -28.87 20.81 -3.07
N GLY A 138 -28.34 19.67 -3.50
CA GLY A 138 -28.09 18.51 -2.63
C GLY A 138 -27.20 18.85 -1.43
N VAL A 139 -26.09 19.56 -1.67
CA VAL A 139 -25.19 20.05 -0.62
C VAL A 139 -25.92 21.03 0.31
N GLY A 140 -26.71 21.96 -0.23
CA GLY A 140 -27.51 22.89 0.56
C GLY A 140 -28.51 22.16 1.47
N CYS A 141 -29.24 21.18 0.94
CA CYS A 141 -30.17 20.34 1.69
C CYS A 141 -29.46 19.56 2.80
N PHE A 142 -28.27 19.01 2.54
CA PHE A 142 -27.49 18.31 3.55
C PHE A 142 -27.00 19.24 4.67
N VAL A 143 -26.54 20.46 4.33
CA VAL A 143 -26.14 21.46 5.34
C VAL A 143 -27.34 21.86 6.20
N LEU A 144 -28.52 22.03 5.61
CA LEU A 144 -29.76 22.29 6.34
C LEU A 144 -30.14 21.11 7.25
N GLU A 145 -29.96 19.88 6.79
CA GLU A 145 -30.16 18.67 7.58
C GLU A 145 -29.23 18.66 8.81
N ALA A 146 -27.95 18.96 8.62
CA ALA A 146 -26.98 19.09 9.71
C ALA A 146 -27.36 20.17 10.73
N VAL A 147 -27.88 21.32 10.26
CA VAL A 147 -28.45 22.37 11.15
C VAL A 147 -29.67 21.84 11.90
N GLY A 148 -30.58 21.12 11.23
CA GLY A 148 -31.79 20.56 11.82
C GLY A 148 -31.49 19.57 12.96
N TRP A 149 -30.60 18.60 12.72
CA TRP A 149 -30.13 17.68 13.76
C TRP A 149 -29.44 18.40 14.91
N GLY A 150 -28.60 19.39 14.61
CA GLY A 150 -27.93 20.16 15.64
C GLY A 150 -28.90 20.96 16.51
N LEU A 151 -29.89 21.62 15.92
CA LEU A 151 -30.95 22.34 16.65
C LEU A 151 -31.79 21.38 17.50
N LEU A 152 -32.13 20.19 16.99
CA LEU A 152 -32.90 19.19 17.71
C LEU A 152 -32.18 18.74 18.98
N TRP A 153 -30.93 18.31 18.85
CA TRP A 153 -30.14 17.87 20.00
C TRP A 153 -29.77 19.03 20.94
N SER A 154 -29.61 20.25 20.41
CA SER A 154 -29.45 21.47 21.21
C SER A 154 -30.67 21.74 22.10
N ALA A 155 -31.87 21.44 21.60
CA ALA A 155 -33.13 21.60 22.33
C ALA A 155 -33.38 20.46 23.34
N LEU A 156 -32.79 19.28 23.16
CA LEU A 156 -32.92 18.16 24.10
C LEU A 156 -31.85 18.20 25.21
N MET A 157 -30.62 18.58 24.87
CA MET A 157 -29.48 18.45 25.77
C MET A 157 -29.14 19.77 26.48
N GLY A 158 -28.56 19.64 27.67
CA GLY A 158 -27.98 20.76 28.43
C GLY A 158 -26.51 21.01 28.12
N HIS A 159 -25.83 20.07 27.45
CA HIS A 159 -24.40 20.10 27.13
C HIS A 159 -24.19 20.19 25.62
N VAL A 160 -23.43 21.21 25.17
CA VAL A 160 -23.22 21.47 23.74
C VAL A 160 -22.46 20.32 23.06
N LEU A 161 -21.43 19.78 23.71
CA LEU A 161 -20.60 18.72 23.14
C LEU A 161 -21.37 17.42 22.93
N LEU A 162 -22.20 17.01 23.90
CA LEU A 162 -23.04 15.82 23.75
C LEU A 162 -24.11 16.03 22.68
N ALA A 163 -24.67 17.23 22.58
CA ALA A 163 -25.59 17.58 21.51
C ALA A 163 -24.93 17.45 20.12
N ALA A 164 -23.68 17.89 19.99
CA ALA A 164 -22.92 17.78 18.75
C ALA A 164 -22.62 16.34 18.36
N VAL A 165 -22.18 15.50 19.31
CA VAL A 165 -21.89 14.08 19.04
C VAL A 165 -23.15 13.32 18.60
N LEU A 166 -24.28 13.58 19.25
CA LEU A 166 -25.56 12.97 18.87
C LEU A 166 -26.05 13.49 17.51
N ALA A 167 -25.85 14.78 17.20
CA ALA A 167 -26.19 15.34 15.90
C ALA A 167 -25.38 14.70 14.78
N VAL A 168 -24.06 14.54 14.96
CA VAL A 168 -23.20 13.83 13.98
C VAL A 168 -23.65 12.39 13.83
N GLY A 169 -23.91 11.68 14.94
CA GLY A 169 -24.39 10.30 14.90
C GLY A 169 -25.72 10.16 14.16
N SER A 170 -26.69 11.05 14.41
CA SER A 170 -27.96 11.06 13.67
C SER A 170 -27.79 11.36 12.19
N LEU A 171 -26.95 12.34 11.84
CA LEU A 171 -26.67 12.70 10.45
C LEU A 171 -26.04 11.53 9.69
N VAL A 172 -25.12 10.81 10.34
CA VAL A 172 -24.47 9.61 9.77
C VAL A 172 -25.48 8.48 9.55
N VAL A 173 -26.29 8.16 10.57
CA VAL A 173 -27.32 7.10 10.47
C VAL A 173 -28.32 7.38 9.36
N VAL A 174 -28.81 8.63 9.28
CA VAL A 174 -29.76 9.03 8.25
C VAL A 174 -29.08 9.11 6.88
N GLY A 175 -27.85 9.60 6.81
CA GLY A 175 -27.08 9.63 5.58
C GLY A 175 -26.96 8.25 4.94
N LEU A 176 -26.72 7.22 5.75
CA LEU A 176 -26.66 5.83 5.32
C LEU A 176 -28.03 5.22 5.00
N ALA A 177 -29.08 5.60 5.74
CA ALA A 177 -30.44 5.10 5.50
C ALA A 177 -31.06 5.68 4.22
N VAL A 178 -30.69 6.91 3.86
CA VAL A 178 -31.21 7.61 2.68
C VAL A 178 -30.34 7.36 1.44
N GLY A 179 -29.02 7.20 1.61
CA GLY A 179 -28.10 6.97 0.49
C GLY A 179 -28.11 5.52 -0.01
N THR A 180 -28.51 5.32 -1.27
CA THR A 180 -28.69 3.97 -1.86
C THR A 180 -27.40 3.28 -2.32
N SER A 181 -26.23 3.92 -2.31
CA SER A 181 -25.03 3.39 -3.00
C SER A 181 -23.74 3.33 -2.18
N GLY A 182 -23.72 3.67 -0.88
CA GLY A 182 -22.52 3.56 -0.02
C GLY A 182 -21.36 4.53 -0.37
N GLU A 183 -21.28 5.01 -1.59
CA GLU A 183 -20.42 6.11 -2.01
C GLU A 183 -21.20 7.42 -1.98
N VAL A 184 -20.72 8.40 -1.22
CA VAL A 184 -21.27 9.78 -1.23
C VAL A 184 -20.88 10.44 -2.55
N ARG A 185 -21.55 10.03 -3.62
CA ARG A 185 -21.42 10.67 -4.93
C ARG A 185 -22.28 11.94 -4.92
N PRO A 186 -21.80 13.04 -5.52
CA PRO A 186 -22.61 14.24 -5.73
C PRO A 186 -23.97 13.93 -6.40
N GLU A 187 -23.97 12.90 -7.25
CA GLU A 187 -25.15 12.36 -7.96
C GLU A 187 -26.25 11.90 -6.99
N GLY A 188 -25.90 11.12 -5.96
CA GLY A 188 -26.86 10.64 -4.96
C GLY A 188 -27.40 11.77 -4.09
N LEU A 189 -26.58 12.78 -3.78
CA LEU A 189 -27.00 13.91 -2.96
C LEU A 189 -28.12 14.74 -3.61
N ALA A 190 -28.11 14.87 -4.94
CA ALA A 190 -29.18 15.56 -5.67
C ALA A 190 -30.50 14.78 -5.65
N GLY A 191 -30.44 13.46 -5.86
CA GLY A 191 -31.61 12.58 -5.79
C GLY A 191 -32.23 12.55 -4.39
N ASP A 192 -31.40 12.57 -3.36
CA ASP A 192 -31.82 12.54 -1.95
C ASP A 192 -32.31 13.90 -1.44
N ALA A 193 -32.07 14.99 -2.18
CA ALA A 193 -32.29 16.36 -1.71
C ALA A 193 -33.72 16.60 -1.15
N PRO A 194 -34.82 16.11 -1.76
CA PRO A 194 -36.17 16.31 -1.22
C PRO A 194 -36.37 15.63 0.14
N ILE A 195 -35.87 14.41 0.31
CA ILE A 195 -35.98 13.65 1.56
C ILE A 195 -35.13 14.33 2.64
N ARG A 196 -33.90 14.74 2.32
CA ARG A 196 -33.01 15.45 3.26
C ARG A 196 -33.61 16.79 3.70
N LEU A 197 -34.21 17.54 2.78
CA LEU A 197 -34.91 18.77 3.10
C LEU A 197 -36.11 18.51 4.04
N MET A 198 -36.89 17.45 3.78
CA MET A 198 -37.98 17.04 4.66
C MET A 198 -37.47 16.73 6.07
N ILE A 199 -36.39 15.97 6.19
CA ILE A 199 -35.76 15.64 7.47
C ILE A 199 -35.26 16.90 8.18
N ALA A 200 -34.62 17.82 7.46
CA ALA A 200 -34.17 19.11 8.00
C ALA A 200 -35.35 19.93 8.56
N LEU A 201 -36.47 19.99 7.83
CA LEU A 201 -37.68 20.69 8.25
C LEU A 201 -38.34 20.03 9.47
N VAL A 202 -38.47 18.71 9.47
CA VAL A 202 -39.06 17.94 10.58
C VAL A 202 -38.22 18.09 11.84
N THR A 203 -36.90 17.86 11.77
CA THR A 203 -35.99 17.98 12.91
C THR A 203 -35.99 19.40 13.49
N SER A 204 -36.01 20.43 12.62
CA SER A 204 -36.14 21.83 13.04
C SER A 204 -37.49 22.14 13.69
N ALA A 205 -38.60 21.65 13.13
CA ALA A 205 -39.94 21.84 13.69
C ALA A 205 -40.08 21.17 15.06
N VAL A 206 -39.56 19.94 15.20
CA VAL A 206 -39.53 19.21 16.48
C VAL A 206 -38.64 19.93 17.49
N SER A 207 -37.46 20.43 17.08
CA SER A 207 -36.60 21.28 17.93
C SER A 207 -37.37 22.49 18.47
N ARG A 208 -38.09 23.21 17.60
CA ARG A 208 -38.92 24.36 17.98
C ARG A 208 -40.00 23.95 18.97
N GLY A 209 -40.72 22.86 18.71
CA GLY A 209 -41.75 22.33 19.60
C GLY A 209 -41.21 22.00 20.99
N ILE A 210 -40.09 21.29 21.08
CA ILE A 210 -39.41 20.95 22.35
C ILE A 210 -38.96 22.22 23.08
N PHE A 211 -38.40 23.20 22.37
CA PHE A 211 -37.95 24.45 22.98
C PHE A 211 -39.11 25.28 23.56
N LEU A 212 -40.26 25.30 22.88
CA LEU A 212 -41.47 25.94 23.37
C LEU A 212 -42.09 25.19 24.56
N ALA A 213 -42.13 23.85 24.49
CA ALA A 213 -42.67 23.00 25.55
C ALA A 213 -41.82 22.99 26.82
N SER A 214 -40.49 23.17 26.70
CA SER A 214 -39.56 23.23 27.82
C SER A 214 -39.59 24.57 28.57
N GLY A 215 -40.77 25.18 28.71
CA GLY A 215 -41.12 26.50 29.29
C GLY A 215 -40.31 26.93 30.53
N PRO A 216 -40.36 28.23 30.93
CA PRO A 216 -39.69 28.70 32.14
C PRO A 216 -40.08 27.79 33.33
N PRO A 217 -39.12 27.42 34.19
CA PRO A 217 -39.20 26.19 34.97
C PRO A 217 -40.36 26.28 35.97
N HIS A 218 -41.46 25.59 35.68
CA HIS A 218 -42.43 25.25 36.73
C HIS A 218 -42.36 23.79 37.19
N ARG A 219 -41.65 22.90 36.48
CA ARG A 219 -41.19 21.56 36.93
C ARG A 219 -40.34 20.95 35.83
N SER A 220 -39.10 20.56 36.12
CA SER A 220 -38.31 19.73 35.20
C SER A 220 -39.02 18.38 35.00
N TRP A 221 -39.15 17.92 33.75
CA TRP A 221 -39.86 16.67 33.41
C TRP A 221 -39.18 15.42 33.97
N TRP A 222 -37.90 15.50 34.35
CA TRP A 222 -37.22 14.45 35.09
C TRP A 222 -37.46 14.61 36.60
N PRO A 223 -38.07 13.61 37.28
CA PRO A 223 -38.17 13.57 38.74
C PRO A 223 -36.80 13.20 39.34
N GLY A 224 -35.87 14.15 39.32
CA GLY A 224 -34.47 13.93 39.70
C GLY A 224 -33.91 15.03 40.59
N ARG A 225 -34.16 14.93 41.90
CA ARG A 225 -33.38 15.50 43.02
C ARG A 225 -32.77 16.91 42.81
N GLY A 226 -33.60 17.92 42.61
CA GLY A 226 -33.23 19.32 42.85
C GLY A 226 -33.13 19.64 44.36
N ARG A 227 -32.17 19.04 45.09
CA ARG A 227 -32.04 19.20 46.55
C ARG A 227 -31.02 20.25 47.02
N ALA A 228 -30.42 21.07 46.15
CA ALA A 228 -29.18 21.79 46.51
C ALA A 228 -29.13 23.32 46.28
N ALA A 229 -30.25 24.04 46.18
CA ALA A 229 -30.20 25.53 46.13
C ALA A 229 -31.04 26.25 47.19
N ARG A 230 -31.68 25.54 48.13
CA ARG A 230 -32.47 26.14 49.22
C ARG A 230 -31.69 26.31 50.54
N ARG A 231 -30.35 26.30 50.48
CA ARG A 231 -29.45 26.56 51.63
C ARG A 231 -28.76 27.93 51.59
N GLY A 232 -29.21 28.82 50.72
CA GLY A 232 -29.13 30.26 50.95
C GLY A 232 -30.40 30.72 51.65
N ARG A 233 -30.71 30.19 52.84
CA ARG A 233 -31.48 31.01 53.79
C ARG A 233 -30.59 32.20 54.04
N SER A 234 -30.96 33.34 53.47
CA SER A 234 -30.70 34.62 54.08
C SER A 234 -30.89 34.43 55.59
N ALA A 235 -29.79 34.42 56.33
CA ALA A 235 -29.89 34.84 57.72
C ALA A 235 -30.62 36.20 57.65
N PRO A 236 -31.70 36.40 58.41
CA PRO A 236 -32.43 37.66 58.36
C PRO A 236 -31.43 38.78 58.60
N ALA A 237 -31.33 39.69 57.64
CA ALA A 237 -30.52 40.90 57.73
C ALA A 237 -30.97 41.81 58.89
N ASP A 238 -32.09 41.47 59.54
CA ASP A 238 -32.65 42.19 60.67
C ASP A 238 -32.01 41.85 62.04
N ALA A 239 -31.07 40.89 62.11
CA ALA A 239 -30.39 40.53 63.36
C ALA A 239 -29.04 41.26 63.60
N LEU A 240 -28.59 42.13 62.68
CA LEU A 240 -27.31 42.85 62.80
C LEU A 240 -27.44 44.39 62.84
N ALA A 241 -28.66 44.93 62.92
CA ALA A 241 -28.90 46.37 63.06
C ALA A 241 -28.65 46.92 64.48
N GLY A 242 -28.13 46.11 65.42
CA GLY A 242 -27.93 46.50 66.82
C GLY A 242 -26.51 46.37 67.37
N ALA A 243 -25.50 46.07 66.53
CA ALA A 243 -24.12 45.97 67.00
C ALA A 243 -23.39 47.31 66.82
N GLU A 244 -23.14 48.00 67.93
CA GLU A 244 -22.30 49.20 68.00
C GLU A 244 -20.95 49.01 67.29
N PRO A 245 -20.40 50.08 66.67
CA PRO A 245 -19.11 50.01 66.00
C PRO A 245 -18.00 49.67 67.00
N PRO A 246 -17.19 48.62 66.76
CA PRO A 246 -16.06 48.32 67.62
C PRO A 246 -14.98 49.40 67.49
N VAL A 247 -14.61 49.96 68.63
CA VAL A 247 -13.51 50.92 68.83
C VAL A 247 -12.22 50.44 68.14
N PRO A 248 -11.52 51.30 67.39
CA PRO A 248 -10.27 50.94 66.72
C PRO A 248 -9.12 50.90 67.72
N GLY A 249 -8.86 49.71 68.28
CA GLY A 249 -7.66 49.47 69.09
C GLY A 249 -7.44 47.98 69.33
N ARG A 250 -6.20 47.49 69.13
CA ARG A 250 -5.69 46.13 69.44
C ARG A 250 -6.08 44.92 68.57
N SER A 251 -7.00 44.99 67.59
CA SER A 251 -7.37 43.80 66.80
C SER A 251 -6.47 43.46 65.58
N GLY A 252 -5.47 44.29 65.27
CA GLY A 252 -4.52 44.05 64.15
C GLY A 252 -3.52 42.92 64.44
N MET A 253 -2.99 42.87 65.67
CA MET A 253 -1.96 41.89 66.05
C MET A 253 -2.53 40.47 66.17
N LEU A 254 -3.76 40.32 66.66
CA LEU A 254 -4.44 39.02 66.76
C LEU A 254 -4.86 38.47 65.39
N ARG A 255 -5.25 39.32 64.43
CA ARG A 255 -5.49 38.88 63.05
C ARG A 255 -4.19 38.46 62.36
N MET A 256 -3.09 39.17 62.62
CA MET A 256 -1.78 38.80 62.09
C MET A 256 -1.28 37.49 62.71
N ALA A 257 -1.40 37.32 64.04
CA ALA A 257 -1.06 36.07 64.74
C ALA A 257 -1.94 34.89 64.31
N ALA A 258 -3.25 35.09 64.12
CA ALA A 258 -4.15 34.07 63.59
C ALA A 258 -3.81 33.70 62.13
N SER A 259 -3.43 34.69 61.31
CA SER A 259 -2.97 34.43 59.94
C SER A 259 -1.64 33.66 59.91
N LEU A 260 -0.71 33.96 60.81
CA LEU A 260 0.58 33.27 60.93
C LEU A 260 0.42 31.87 61.53
N ALA A 261 -0.47 31.68 62.52
CA ALA A 261 -0.80 30.39 63.09
C ALA A 261 -1.54 29.49 62.07
N TRP A 262 -2.43 30.07 61.26
CA TRP A 262 -3.06 29.36 60.14
C TRP A 262 -2.03 28.96 59.08
N GLN A 263 -1.13 29.86 58.69
CA GLN A 263 -0.05 29.55 57.74
C GLN A 263 0.93 28.50 58.30
N ALA A 264 1.25 28.53 59.60
CA ALA A 264 2.08 27.55 60.27
C ALA A 264 1.38 26.18 60.38
N ALA A 265 0.08 26.15 60.68
CA ALA A 265 -0.73 24.92 60.70
C ALA A 265 -0.87 24.29 59.30
N VAL A 266 -0.98 25.12 58.26
CA VAL A 266 -0.98 24.66 56.85
C VAL A 266 0.41 24.14 56.45
N ARG A 267 1.51 24.77 56.90
CA ARG A 267 2.87 24.24 56.72
C ARG A 267 3.10 22.92 57.49
N ARG A 268 2.61 22.78 58.72
CA ARG A 268 2.70 21.54 59.51
C ARG A 268 1.87 20.40 58.89
N ARG A 269 0.71 20.70 58.30
CA ARG A 269 -0.09 19.73 57.53
C ARG A 269 0.58 19.25 56.25
N ARG A 270 1.47 20.03 55.63
CA ARG A 270 2.28 19.56 54.48
C ARG A 270 3.35 18.53 54.87
N LEU A 271 3.68 18.40 56.15
CA LEU A 271 4.65 17.42 56.67
C LEU A 271 3.98 16.15 57.23
N LEU A 272 2.65 16.13 57.36
CA LEU A 272 1.90 15.01 57.95
C LEU A 272 1.44 14.01 56.89
N GLY A 273 2.28 12.99 56.64
CA GLY A 273 1.90 11.60 56.40
C GLY A 273 1.42 11.18 54.99
N PRO A 274 1.99 10.12 54.38
CA PRO A 274 1.55 9.56 53.09
C PRO A 274 0.08 9.07 53.04
N GLY A 275 -0.64 9.01 54.17
CA GLY A 275 -2.02 8.51 54.25
C GLY A 275 -3.14 9.47 53.82
N LEU A 276 -2.89 10.76 53.62
CA LEU A 276 -3.93 11.72 53.19
C LEU A 276 -4.10 11.78 51.66
N MET A 277 -3.04 11.49 50.91
CA MET A 277 -3.06 11.49 49.43
C MET A 277 -4.08 10.50 48.84
N PRO A 278 -4.19 9.24 49.32
CA PRO A 278 -5.16 8.29 48.79
C PRO A 278 -6.62 8.75 48.92
N ARG A 279 -6.96 9.43 50.02
CA ARG A 279 -8.35 9.93 50.25
C ARG A 279 -8.69 11.08 49.33
N MET A 280 -7.76 12.03 49.15
CA MET A 280 -7.94 13.12 48.19
C MET A 280 -8.03 12.57 46.77
N ALA A 281 -7.16 11.63 46.41
CA ALA A 281 -7.17 11.00 45.10
C ALA A 281 -8.48 10.25 44.84
N ALA A 282 -8.98 9.47 45.81
CA ALA A 282 -10.25 8.78 45.73
C ALA A 282 -11.43 9.76 45.58
N SER A 283 -11.41 10.89 46.30
CA SER A 283 -12.47 11.91 46.17
C SER A 283 -12.49 12.58 44.79
N LEU A 284 -11.31 12.86 44.23
CA LEU A 284 -11.16 13.40 42.88
C LEU A 284 -11.56 12.37 41.81
N ALA A 285 -11.15 11.11 41.98
CA ALA A 285 -11.54 10.02 41.10
C ALA A 285 -13.06 9.81 41.12
N TRP A 286 -13.68 9.84 42.30
CA TRP A 286 -15.12 9.75 42.46
C TRP A 286 -15.87 10.92 41.81
N GLN A 287 -15.37 12.15 42.00
CA GLN A 287 -15.94 13.32 41.36
C GLN A 287 -15.82 13.23 39.84
N ALA A 288 -14.64 12.90 39.32
CA ALA A 288 -14.42 12.70 37.90
C ALA A 288 -15.37 11.62 37.36
N ALA A 289 -15.45 10.45 38.00
CA ALA A 289 -16.35 9.36 37.63
C ALA A 289 -17.83 9.79 37.61
N ARG A 290 -18.25 10.63 38.56
CA ARG A 290 -19.61 11.20 38.58
C ARG A 290 -19.86 12.15 37.42
N GLU A 291 -18.89 13.00 37.08
CA GLU A 291 -18.97 13.88 35.92
C GLU A 291 -19.03 13.06 34.62
N VAL A 292 -18.27 11.96 34.52
CA VAL A 292 -18.31 11.08 33.34
C VAL A 292 -19.64 10.34 33.22
N ARG A 293 -20.27 9.95 34.34
CA ARG A 293 -21.54 9.20 34.35
C ARG A 293 -22.64 9.88 33.54
N GLU A 294 -22.66 11.20 33.48
CA GLU A 294 -23.67 11.95 32.70
C GLU A 294 -23.37 11.91 31.19
N ALA A 295 -22.10 11.79 30.80
CA ALA A 295 -21.68 11.71 29.39
C ALA A 295 -21.73 10.28 28.82
N TRP A 296 -21.49 9.26 29.64
CA TRP A 296 -21.35 7.86 29.20
C TRP A 296 -22.47 7.32 28.32
N PRO A 297 -23.77 7.53 28.62
CA PRO A 297 -24.84 6.98 27.80
C PRO A 297 -24.80 7.51 26.35
N ALA A 298 -24.49 8.79 26.16
CA ALA A 298 -24.38 9.39 24.84
C ALA A 298 -23.13 8.89 24.10
N LEU A 299 -21.99 8.79 24.79
CA LEU A 299 -20.75 8.26 24.20
C LEU A 299 -20.88 6.78 23.84
N ALA A 300 -21.55 5.98 24.67
CA ALA A 300 -21.83 4.57 24.41
C ALA A 300 -22.82 4.37 23.26
N LEU A 301 -23.87 5.20 23.19
CA LEU A 301 -24.81 5.18 22.08
C LEU A 301 -24.11 5.47 20.75
N VAL A 302 -23.21 6.46 20.69
CA VAL A 302 -22.52 6.80 19.44
C VAL A 302 -21.37 5.86 19.11
N GLY A 303 -20.54 5.50 20.09
CA GLY A 303 -19.35 4.67 19.84
C GLY A 303 -19.64 3.18 19.65
N LEU A 304 -20.70 2.67 20.27
CA LEU A 304 -21.07 1.24 20.23
C LEU A 304 -22.47 1.02 19.65
N GLY A 305 -23.47 1.78 20.13
CA GLY A 305 -24.87 1.60 19.74
C GLY A 305 -25.11 1.81 18.24
N ILE A 306 -24.64 2.93 17.69
CA ILE A 306 -24.84 3.27 16.27
C ILE A 306 -24.14 2.26 15.35
N PRO A 307 -22.83 1.96 15.49
CA PRO A 307 -22.21 1.00 14.59
C PRO A 307 -22.81 -0.41 14.71
N LEU A 308 -23.21 -0.87 15.91
CA LEU A 308 -23.90 -2.16 16.07
C LEU A 308 -25.28 -2.15 15.40
N LEU A 309 -26.04 -1.07 15.55
CA LEU A 309 -27.32 -0.90 14.87
C LEU A 309 -27.14 -0.91 13.35
N MET A 310 -26.13 -0.20 12.84
CA MET A 310 -25.84 -0.15 11.40
C MET A 310 -25.44 -1.52 10.85
N ARG A 311 -24.57 -2.25 11.54
CA ARG A 311 -24.23 -3.63 11.18
C ARG A 311 -25.46 -4.54 11.20
N GLY A 312 -26.31 -4.41 12.23
CA GLY A 312 -27.56 -5.15 12.32
C GLY A 312 -28.51 -4.86 11.16
N LEU A 313 -28.65 -3.58 10.77
CA LEU A 313 -29.45 -3.17 9.61
C LEU A 313 -28.83 -3.64 8.29
N ALA A 314 -27.51 -3.55 8.13
CA ALA A 314 -26.82 -4.02 6.92
C ALA A 314 -27.00 -5.52 6.71
N VAL A 315 -26.81 -6.31 7.78
CA VAL A 315 -27.08 -7.75 7.79
C VAL A 315 -28.55 -8.04 7.51
N GLY A 316 -29.48 -7.31 8.14
CA GLY A 316 -30.92 -7.50 7.98
C GLY A 316 -31.45 -7.13 6.60
N LEU A 317 -30.94 -6.06 5.99
CA LEU A 317 -31.34 -5.56 4.67
C LEU A 317 -30.52 -6.16 3.52
N ARG A 318 -29.52 -7.01 3.83
CA ARG A 318 -28.56 -7.57 2.86
C ARG A 318 -27.85 -6.50 2.02
N VAL A 319 -27.69 -5.30 2.57
CA VAL A 319 -26.97 -4.20 1.91
C VAL A 319 -25.50 -4.36 2.26
N ARG A 320 -24.64 -4.52 1.25
CA ARG A 320 -23.19 -4.43 1.44
C ARG A 320 -22.84 -2.97 1.75
N LEU A 321 -22.69 -2.66 3.04
CA LEU A 321 -21.99 -1.45 3.44
C LEU A 321 -20.53 -1.62 3.03
N THR A 322 -20.06 -0.80 2.10
CA THR A 322 -18.72 -0.90 1.52
C THR A 322 -17.60 -0.64 2.53
N ASP A 323 -17.88 -0.05 3.69
CA ASP A 323 -16.86 0.21 4.72
C ASP A 323 -17.44 0.33 6.17
N GLU A 324 -17.94 -0.78 6.73
CA GLU A 324 -18.38 -0.81 8.15
C GLU A 324 -17.25 -0.43 9.13
N ALA A 325 -16.02 -0.82 8.78
CA ALA A 325 -14.82 -0.60 9.58
C ALA A 325 -14.48 0.89 9.68
N GLY A 326 -14.48 1.60 8.54
CA GLY A 326 -14.24 3.04 8.47
C GLY A 326 -15.28 3.85 9.22
N LEU A 327 -16.57 3.45 9.13
CA LEU A 327 -17.64 4.09 9.89
C LEU A 327 -17.46 3.95 11.40
N ALA A 328 -17.20 2.72 11.88
CA ALA A 328 -16.96 2.47 13.29
C ALA A 328 -15.71 3.23 13.79
N MET A 329 -14.65 3.30 12.98
CA MET A 329 -13.46 4.10 13.26
C MET A 329 -13.77 5.59 13.36
N LEU A 330 -14.54 6.16 12.43
CA LEU A 330 -14.93 7.57 12.46
C LEU A 330 -15.73 7.93 13.72
N LEU A 331 -16.74 7.13 14.05
CA LEU A 331 -17.59 7.39 15.22
C LEU A 331 -16.82 7.22 16.53
N ASN A 332 -15.95 6.21 16.64
CA ASN A 332 -15.11 6.05 17.83
C ASN A 332 -14.02 7.12 17.93
N ALA A 333 -13.46 7.59 16.81
CA ALA A 333 -12.55 8.73 16.78
C ALA A 333 -13.23 10.01 17.30
N LEU A 334 -14.48 10.25 16.89
CA LEU A 334 -15.29 11.35 17.41
C LEU A 334 -15.55 11.21 18.92
N VAL A 335 -15.92 10.01 19.38
CA VAL A 335 -16.13 9.76 20.81
C VAL A 335 -14.84 9.96 21.60
N ALA A 336 -13.70 9.49 21.09
CA ALA A 336 -12.39 9.69 21.69
C ALA A 336 -12.06 11.17 21.84
N LEU A 337 -12.25 11.94 20.77
CA LEU A 337 -12.01 13.38 20.75
C LEU A 337 -12.88 14.12 21.78
N VAL A 338 -14.18 13.82 21.81
CA VAL A 338 -15.10 14.48 22.74
C VAL A 338 -14.86 14.05 24.18
N ALA A 339 -14.58 12.77 24.43
CA ALA A 339 -14.16 12.29 25.74
C ALA A 339 -12.93 13.06 26.23
N GLY A 340 -11.91 13.21 25.38
CA GLY A 340 -10.72 14.02 25.66
C GLY A 340 -11.05 15.45 26.08
N VAL A 341 -11.90 16.15 25.32
CA VAL A 341 -12.34 17.52 25.67
C VAL A 341 -13.06 17.54 27.02
N LEU A 342 -13.95 16.58 27.26
CA LEU A 342 -14.75 16.51 28.48
C LEU A 342 -13.94 16.20 29.74
N VAL A 343 -12.72 15.66 29.64
CA VAL A 343 -11.90 15.35 30.82
C VAL A 343 -11.65 16.58 31.71
N PHE A 344 -11.38 17.75 31.13
CA PHE A 344 -11.05 18.98 31.89
C PHE A 344 -12.01 20.15 31.64
N HIS A 345 -12.90 20.02 30.66
CA HIS A 345 -13.80 21.10 30.29
C HIS A 345 -14.77 21.53 31.43
N PRO A 346 -15.39 20.60 32.20
CA PRO A 346 -16.26 20.97 33.31
C PRO A 346 -15.61 21.90 34.33
N GLU A 347 -14.36 21.63 34.76
CA GLU A 347 -13.70 22.53 35.71
C GLU A 347 -13.21 23.82 35.08
N GLN A 348 -12.80 23.77 33.82
CA GLN A 348 -12.36 24.98 33.14
C GLN A 348 -13.51 25.99 33.04
N LYS A 349 -14.72 25.49 32.75
CA LYS A 349 -15.94 26.30 32.70
C LYS A 349 -16.36 26.79 34.08
N GLY A 350 -16.41 25.90 35.07
CA GLY A 350 -16.79 26.23 36.45
C GLY A 350 -15.72 27.01 37.24
N ARG A 351 -14.51 27.14 36.68
CA ARG A 351 -13.28 27.60 37.37
C ARG A 351 -13.01 26.84 38.67
N SER A 352 -13.53 25.62 38.82
CA SER A 352 -13.34 24.81 40.02
C SER A 352 -11.89 24.33 40.16
N PHE A 353 -11.07 24.38 39.10
CA PHE A 353 -9.63 24.20 39.22
C PHE A 353 -8.98 25.22 40.19
N ARG A 354 -9.53 26.44 40.33
CA ARG A 354 -9.04 27.42 41.33
C ARG A 354 -9.27 26.92 42.74
N PHE A 355 -10.39 26.26 42.98
CA PHE A 355 -10.67 25.61 44.25
C PHE A 355 -9.61 24.53 44.54
N LEU A 356 -9.24 23.70 43.56
CA LEU A 356 -8.17 22.72 43.71
C LEU A 356 -6.81 23.37 44.05
N VAL A 357 -6.47 24.49 43.39
CA VAL A 357 -5.25 25.26 43.71
C VAL A 357 -5.28 25.80 45.14
N HIS A 358 -6.41 26.36 45.58
CA HIS A 358 -6.57 26.88 46.94
C HIS A 358 -6.43 25.81 48.02
N HIS A 359 -6.73 24.55 47.69
CA HIS A 359 -6.56 23.40 48.58
C HIS A 359 -5.17 22.75 48.46
N GLY A 360 -4.25 23.34 47.68
CA GLY A 360 -2.88 22.85 47.52
C GLY A 360 -2.77 21.56 46.70
N VAL A 361 -3.77 21.22 45.89
CA VAL A 361 -3.70 20.05 45.00
C VAL A 361 -2.74 20.35 43.86
N HIS A 362 -1.75 19.48 43.67
CA HIS A 362 -0.75 19.68 42.62
C HIS A 362 -1.28 19.26 41.24
N PRO A 363 -0.99 20.02 40.16
CA PRO A 363 -1.41 19.68 38.80
C PRO A 363 -1.00 18.28 38.33
N THR A 364 0.19 17.82 38.73
CA THR A 364 0.72 16.50 38.37
C THR A 364 -0.07 15.34 38.99
N ILE A 365 -0.93 15.60 39.99
CA ILE A 365 -1.79 14.60 40.63
C ILE A 365 -3.18 14.61 40.00
N VAL A 366 -3.72 15.81 39.75
CA VAL A 366 -5.06 15.95 39.14
C VAL A 366 -5.11 15.33 37.74
N TRP A 367 -4.05 15.52 36.95
CA TRP A 367 -4.01 15.02 35.57
C TRP A 367 -4.12 13.48 35.47
N PRO A 368 -3.25 12.67 36.11
CA PRO A 368 -3.31 11.22 35.99
C PRO A 368 -4.56 10.61 36.64
N ILE A 369 -5.03 11.16 37.76
CA ILE A 369 -6.25 10.66 38.43
C ILE A 369 -7.47 10.76 37.50
N LYS A 370 -7.60 11.88 36.81
CA LYS A 370 -8.69 12.08 35.86
C LYS A 370 -8.57 11.16 34.67
N LEU A 371 -7.38 11.01 34.12
CA LEU A 371 -7.15 10.08 33.02
C LEU A 371 -7.57 8.67 33.44
N VAL A 372 -7.09 8.19 34.60
CA VAL A 372 -7.46 6.88 35.16
C VAL A 372 -8.96 6.75 35.39
N ALA A 373 -9.67 7.81 35.77
CA ALA A 373 -11.13 7.76 35.95
C ALA A 373 -11.90 7.59 34.61
N TRP A 374 -11.34 8.04 33.49
CA TRP A 374 -11.95 7.91 32.16
C TRP A 374 -11.57 6.61 31.44
N MET A 375 -10.35 6.11 31.66
CA MET A 375 -9.80 4.96 30.93
C MET A 375 -10.67 3.69 30.97
N PRO A 376 -11.26 3.26 32.10
CA PRO A 376 -12.07 2.03 32.14
C PRO A 376 -13.28 2.07 31.21
N GLY A 377 -13.98 3.21 31.13
CA GLY A 377 -15.13 3.32 30.26
C GLY A 377 -14.75 3.46 28.78
N LEU A 378 -13.61 4.11 28.48
CA LEU A 378 -13.08 4.15 27.11
C LEU A 378 -12.59 2.77 26.66
N ALA A 379 -11.90 2.05 27.55
CA ALA A 379 -11.48 0.67 27.31
C ALA A 379 -12.70 -0.23 27.04
N LEU A 380 -13.77 -0.13 27.84
CA LEU A 380 -15.00 -0.87 27.61
C LEU A 380 -15.67 -0.54 26.26
N LEU A 381 -15.61 0.73 25.85
CA LEU A 381 -16.18 1.17 24.58
C LEU A 381 -15.38 0.70 23.37
N TRP A 382 -14.05 0.74 23.47
CA TRP A 382 -13.13 0.47 22.35
C TRP A 382 -12.74 -1.01 22.25
N SER A 383 -12.75 -1.77 23.35
CA SER A 383 -12.30 -3.17 23.36
C SER A 383 -13.01 -4.06 22.34
N PRO A 384 -14.35 -3.96 22.10
CA PRO A 384 -14.98 -4.80 21.09
C PRO A 384 -14.41 -4.56 19.69
N TYR A 385 -14.17 -3.29 19.32
CA TYR A 385 -13.60 -2.94 18.03
C TYR A 385 -12.13 -3.32 17.93
N VAL A 386 -11.34 -3.05 18.97
CA VAL A 386 -9.92 -3.46 19.01
C VAL A 386 -9.80 -4.97 18.82
N VAL A 387 -10.66 -5.77 19.46
CA VAL A 387 -10.70 -7.23 19.28
C VAL A 387 -11.12 -7.61 17.86
N LEU A 388 -12.17 -6.99 17.31
CA LEU A 388 -12.64 -7.29 15.94
C LEU A 388 -11.59 -6.95 14.87
N PHE A 389 -10.86 -5.83 15.02
CA PHE A 389 -9.74 -5.49 14.14
C PHE A 389 -8.53 -6.41 14.37
N ALA A 390 -8.20 -6.74 15.61
CA ALA A 390 -7.07 -7.63 15.92
C ALA A 390 -7.25 -9.04 15.33
N VAL A 391 -8.48 -9.55 15.29
CA VAL A 391 -8.83 -10.87 14.74
C VAL A 391 -9.08 -10.82 13.22
N GLY A 392 -9.02 -9.64 12.59
CA GLY A 392 -9.19 -9.49 11.13
C GLY A 392 -10.64 -9.61 10.65
N VAL A 393 -11.63 -9.51 11.54
CA VAL A 393 -13.05 -9.50 11.16
C VAL A 393 -13.42 -8.20 10.45
N LEU A 394 -12.69 -7.12 10.75
CA LEU A 394 -12.78 -5.82 10.09
C LEU A 394 -11.43 -5.56 9.43
N ASP A 395 -11.29 -5.87 8.13
CA ASP A 395 -10.06 -5.56 7.38
C ASP A 395 -10.25 -4.28 6.55
N PRO A 396 -9.62 -3.16 6.92
CA PRO A 396 -9.60 -1.97 6.10
C PRO A 396 -8.67 -2.23 4.91
N SER A 397 -9.26 -2.43 3.74
CA SER A 397 -8.57 -2.64 2.46
C SER A 397 -7.49 -1.60 2.16
N VAL A 398 -7.54 -0.43 2.78
CA VAL A 398 -6.65 0.71 2.56
C VAL A 398 -5.25 0.53 3.15
N PHE A 399 -5.07 -0.23 4.24
CA PHE A 399 -3.80 -0.22 4.99
C PHE A 399 -2.97 -1.51 4.88
N GLY A 400 -3.45 -2.53 4.15
CA GLY A 400 -2.81 -3.84 4.08
C GLY A 400 -2.96 -4.66 5.38
N PRO A 401 -2.81 -5.99 5.30
CA PRO A 401 -3.24 -6.92 6.36
C PRO A 401 -2.46 -6.80 7.68
N GLY A 402 -1.22 -6.26 7.66
CA GLY A 402 -0.42 -6.06 8.86
C GLY A 402 -0.67 -4.76 9.60
N SER A 403 -0.95 -3.68 8.87
CA SER A 403 -1.02 -2.32 9.42
C SER A 403 -2.36 -2.01 10.08
N SER A 404 -3.43 -2.63 9.58
CA SER A 404 -4.81 -2.35 10.02
C SER A 404 -5.01 -2.49 11.53
N ARG A 405 -4.35 -3.47 12.16
CA ARG A 405 -4.40 -3.74 13.60
C ARG A 405 -3.89 -2.58 14.46
N GLN A 406 -2.99 -1.76 13.92
CA GLN A 406 -2.34 -0.67 14.64
C GLN A 406 -2.99 0.69 14.39
N VAL A 407 -3.53 0.92 13.19
CA VAL A 407 -4.13 2.22 12.80
C VAL A 407 -5.25 2.61 13.76
N TYR A 408 -6.16 1.69 14.07
CA TYR A 408 -7.32 1.98 14.91
C TYR A 408 -6.94 2.54 16.30
N PRO A 409 -6.13 1.87 17.13
CA PRO A 409 -5.77 2.40 18.45
C PRO A 409 -4.92 3.68 18.37
N ILE A 410 -4.12 3.87 17.32
CA ILE A 410 -3.36 5.12 17.10
C ILE A 410 -4.33 6.29 16.87
N VAL A 411 -5.31 6.12 15.98
CA VAL A 411 -6.31 7.16 15.66
C VAL A 411 -7.11 7.52 16.91
N LEU A 412 -7.59 6.53 17.67
CA LEU A 412 -8.34 6.79 18.90
C LEU A 412 -7.52 7.53 19.94
N THR A 413 -6.27 7.12 20.16
CA THR A 413 -5.38 7.77 21.13
C THR A 413 -5.02 9.19 20.68
N GLY A 414 -4.77 9.39 19.37
CA GLY A 414 -4.51 10.72 18.79
C GLY A 414 -5.68 11.67 18.95
N CYS A 415 -6.89 11.21 18.66
CA CYS A 415 -8.13 11.96 18.86
C CYS A 415 -8.33 12.33 20.34
N PHE A 416 -8.19 11.35 21.24
CA PHE A 416 -8.33 11.57 22.68
C PHE A 416 -7.29 12.56 23.21
N ALA A 417 -6.02 12.38 22.87
CA ALA A 417 -4.92 13.26 23.31
C ALA A 417 -5.11 14.70 22.81
N SER A 418 -5.52 14.86 21.55
CA SER A 418 -5.81 16.17 20.95
C SER A 418 -7.00 16.84 21.64
N GLY A 419 -8.07 16.08 21.89
CA GLY A 419 -9.22 16.53 22.67
C GLY A 419 -8.85 16.96 24.08
N LEU A 420 -8.02 16.17 24.77
CA LEU A 420 -7.52 16.43 26.11
C LEU A 420 -6.75 17.76 26.19
N LEU A 421 -5.79 17.95 25.30
CA LEU A 421 -4.99 19.17 25.25
C LEU A 421 -5.86 20.40 24.95
N CYS A 422 -6.76 20.29 23.98
CA CYS A 422 -7.66 21.38 23.60
C CYS A 422 -8.66 21.73 24.71
N GLY A 423 -9.20 20.72 25.39
CA GLY A 423 -10.08 20.88 26.55
C GLY A 423 -9.40 21.55 27.75
N MET A 424 -8.07 21.51 27.84
CA MET A 424 -7.30 22.30 28.81
C MET A 424 -6.97 23.71 28.28
N ALA A 425 -6.62 23.84 27.00
CA ALA A 425 -6.21 25.10 26.42
C ALA A 425 -7.38 26.09 26.26
N ILE A 426 -8.55 25.62 25.84
CA ILE A 426 -9.64 26.46 25.32
C ILE A 426 -10.88 26.38 26.21
N ARG A 427 -11.28 27.54 26.76
CA ARG A 427 -12.37 27.67 27.74
C ARG A 427 -13.75 27.26 27.24
N ARG A 428 -14.00 27.30 25.93
CA ARG A 428 -15.32 27.00 25.33
C ARG A 428 -15.29 25.59 24.76
N GLY A 429 -16.21 24.73 25.19
CA GLY A 429 -16.18 23.30 24.85
C GLY A 429 -16.26 23.07 23.34
N ILE A 430 -17.21 23.70 22.66
CA ILE A 430 -17.36 23.53 21.21
C ILE A 430 -16.14 24.05 20.43
N THR A 431 -15.56 25.19 20.84
CA THR A 431 -14.33 25.71 20.22
C THR A 431 -13.15 24.78 20.47
N ALA A 432 -13.06 24.19 21.67
CA ALA A 432 -12.05 23.19 21.99
C ALA A 432 -12.19 21.93 21.11
N ALA A 433 -13.42 21.43 20.90
CA ALA A 433 -13.65 20.29 20.03
C ALA A 433 -13.33 20.58 18.56
N VAL A 434 -13.74 21.73 18.02
CA VAL A 434 -13.39 22.14 16.65
C VAL A 434 -11.88 22.25 16.50
N VAL A 435 -11.18 22.93 17.43
CA VAL A 435 -9.71 23.02 17.39
C VAL A 435 -9.07 21.64 17.54
N ALA A 436 -9.62 20.74 18.35
CA ALA A 436 -9.12 19.38 18.47
C ALA A 436 -9.23 18.61 17.14
N VAL A 437 -10.35 18.75 16.41
CA VAL A 437 -10.50 18.15 15.07
C VAL A 437 -9.43 18.70 14.13
N LEU A 438 -9.18 20.01 14.17
CA LEU A 438 -8.13 20.63 13.35
C LEU A 438 -6.75 20.12 13.71
N VAL A 439 -6.43 19.96 15.00
CA VAL A 439 -5.17 19.38 15.45
C VAL A 439 -5.02 17.95 14.93
N VAL A 440 -6.07 17.11 15.08
CA VAL A 440 -6.06 15.73 14.55
C VAL A 440 -5.84 15.70 13.05
N LEU A 441 -6.47 16.58 12.28
CA LEU A 441 -6.27 16.65 10.83
C LEU A 441 -4.84 17.11 10.48
N LEU A 442 -4.34 18.16 11.15
CA LEU A 442 -3.01 18.70 10.90
C LEU A 442 -1.89 17.73 11.27
N THR A 443 -2.07 16.90 12.30
CA THR A 443 -1.06 15.91 12.69
C THR A 443 -1.28 14.57 12.00
N GLY A 444 -2.54 14.14 11.85
CA GLY A 444 -2.91 12.82 11.35
C GLY A 444 -2.79 12.70 9.84
N LEU A 445 -3.15 13.73 9.07
CA LEU A 445 -3.09 13.66 7.61
C LEU A 445 -1.65 13.47 7.10
N PRO A 446 -0.63 14.25 7.53
CA PRO A 446 0.75 14.00 7.14
C PRO A 446 1.25 12.61 7.53
N ILE A 447 0.85 12.11 8.70
CA ILE A 447 1.17 10.76 9.18
C ILE A 447 0.61 9.70 8.24
N VAL A 448 -0.67 9.80 7.88
CA VAL A 448 -1.35 8.86 6.98
C VAL A 448 -0.68 8.87 5.61
N ILE A 449 -0.30 10.04 5.11
CA ILE A 449 0.39 10.16 3.82
C ILE A 449 1.77 9.50 3.88
N LEU A 450 2.58 9.82 4.89
CA LEU A 450 3.90 9.24 5.06
C LEU A 450 3.83 7.71 5.18
N ALA A 451 2.81 7.19 5.85
CA ALA A 451 2.55 5.75 5.92
C ALA A 451 2.13 5.17 4.56
N ALA A 452 1.22 5.83 3.85
CA ALA A 452 0.72 5.38 2.55
C ALA A 452 1.82 5.33 1.47
N ILE A 453 2.82 6.21 1.54
CA ILE A 453 3.97 6.20 0.62
C ILE A 453 5.14 5.34 1.13
N GLY A 454 4.97 4.60 2.25
CA GLY A 454 6.01 3.72 2.82
C GLY A 454 7.19 4.44 3.48
N LEU A 455 7.10 5.76 3.68
CA LEU A 455 8.13 6.52 4.39
C LEU A 455 8.08 6.32 5.89
N MET A 456 6.89 6.17 6.48
CA MET A 456 6.72 5.99 7.92
C MET A 456 6.06 4.64 8.24
N PRO A 457 6.73 3.74 8.98
CA PRO A 457 6.07 2.56 9.52
C PRO A 457 4.88 2.98 10.40
N VAL A 458 3.74 2.31 10.27
CA VAL A 458 2.51 2.71 10.98
C VAL A 458 2.70 2.77 12.50
N TRP A 459 3.52 1.90 13.07
CA TRP A 459 3.79 1.90 14.52
C TRP A 459 4.46 3.18 15.02
N TRP A 460 5.25 3.88 14.20
CA TRP A 460 5.87 5.16 14.58
C TRP A 460 4.84 6.26 14.83
N ALA A 461 3.63 6.12 14.27
CA ALA A 461 2.56 7.09 14.50
C ALA A 461 2.06 7.09 15.96
N TRP A 462 2.44 6.12 16.81
CA TRP A 462 2.20 6.15 18.26
C TRP A 462 2.93 7.28 19.00
N GLU A 463 4.07 7.73 18.47
CA GLU A 463 4.88 8.76 19.13
C GLU A 463 4.15 10.11 19.22
N VAL A 464 3.31 10.42 18.24
CA VAL A 464 2.54 11.67 18.19
C VAL A 464 1.48 11.76 19.30
N PRO A 465 0.55 10.80 19.47
CA PRO A 465 -0.38 10.82 20.60
C PRO A 465 0.35 10.83 21.95
N VAL A 466 1.43 10.05 22.09
CA VAL A 466 2.23 10.02 23.33
C VAL A 466 2.83 11.39 23.62
N ALA A 467 3.43 12.05 22.63
CA ALA A 467 3.95 13.39 22.78
C ALA A 467 2.86 14.42 23.11
N VAL A 468 1.68 14.34 22.49
CA VAL A 468 0.55 15.22 22.82
C VAL A 468 0.08 15.00 24.26
N LEU A 469 0.04 13.75 24.74
CA LEU A 469 -0.26 13.43 26.14
C LEU A 469 0.80 14.02 27.08
N LEU A 470 2.10 13.87 26.78
CA LEU A 470 3.20 14.45 27.56
C LEU A 470 3.13 15.98 27.59
N VAL A 471 2.82 16.63 26.46
CA VAL A 471 2.59 18.07 26.38
C VAL A 471 1.40 18.47 27.24
N SER A 472 0.30 17.72 27.20
CA SER A 472 -0.89 17.98 28.03
C SER A 472 -0.58 17.85 29.53
N TRP A 473 0.25 16.88 29.91
CA TRP A 473 0.72 16.70 31.28
C TRP A 473 1.60 17.87 31.73
N ALA A 474 2.58 18.26 30.91
CA ALA A 474 3.43 19.43 31.16
C ALA A 474 2.62 20.75 31.19
N TRP A 475 1.52 20.81 30.45
CA TRP A 475 0.58 21.93 30.42
C TRP A 475 -0.37 22.01 31.63
N ALA A 476 -0.48 20.94 32.43
CA ALA A 476 -1.39 20.89 33.58
C ALA A 476 -1.12 22.02 34.59
N GLY A 477 0.15 22.36 34.84
CA GLY A 477 0.51 23.46 35.73
C GLY A 477 0.04 24.83 35.25
N PRO A 478 0.48 25.28 34.06
CA PRO A 478 0.01 26.53 33.47
C PRO A 478 -1.51 26.63 33.33
N TRP A 479 -2.17 25.54 32.97
CA TRP A 479 -3.64 25.46 32.92
C TRP A 479 -4.27 25.74 34.29
N MET A 480 -3.81 25.03 35.32
CA MET A 480 -4.40 25.11 36.66
C MET A 480 -4.18 26.49 37.31
N HIS A 481 -3.07 27.16 37.02
CA HIS A 481 -2.81 28.51 37.55
C HIS A 481 -3.53 29.63 36.79
N ASP A 482 -4.16 29.36 35.64
CA ASP A 482 -4.95 30.31 34.84
C ASP A 482 -4.28 31.70 34.68
N ARG A 483 -2.96 31.70 34.45
CA ARG A 483 -2.20 32.95 34.28
C ARG A 483 -2.71 33.66 33.02
N PRO A 484 -3.25 34.89 33.12
CA PRO A 484 -3.66 35.63 31.94
C PRO A 484 -2.44 36.09 31.14
N GLY A 485 -2.61 36.27 29.83
CA GLY A 485 -1.62 36.89 28.95
C GLY A 485 -1.01 35.97 27.87
N PRO A 486 -0.26 36.56 26.92
CA PRO A 486 0.31 35.84 25.77
C PRO A 486 1.38 34.83 26.16
N GLY A 487 2.09 35.05 27.27
CA GLY A 487 3.14 34.13 27.76
C GLY A 487 2.65 32.71 28.02
N ARG A 488 1.36 32.54 28.34
CA ARG A 488 0.73 31.21 28.45
C ARG A 488 0.79 30.50 27.10
N TRP A 489 0.32 31.14 26.03
CA TRP A 489 0.30 30.57 24.68
C TRP A 489 1.70 30.34 24.12
N LEU A 490 2.64 31.25 24.37
CA LEU A 490 4.05 31.06 24.02
C LEU A 490 4.65 29.81 24.68
N ARG A 491 4.30 29.54 25.94
CA ARG A 491 4.75 28.31 26.62
C ARG A 491 4.14 27.04 26.02
N LEU A 492 2.85 27.05 25.67
CA LEU A 492 2.24 25.91 24.99
C LEU A 492 2.89 25.66 23.62
N ALA A 493 3.07 26.72 22.85
CA ALA A 493 3.77 26.67 21.57
C ALA A 493 5.21 26.15 21.73
N GLY A 494 5.92 26.60 22.78
CA GLY A 494 7.27 26.10 23.10
C GLY A 494 7.28 24.61 23.49
N LEU A 495 6.29 24.12 24.23
CA LEU A 495 6.17 22.69 24.56
C LEU A 495 5.89 21.84 23.31
N LEU A 496 4.97 22.29 22.45
CA LEU A 496 4.69 21.63 21.18
C LEU A 496 5.92 21.65 20.26
N GLY A 497 6.59 22.79 20.14
CA GLY A 497 7.82 22.94 19.38
C GLY A 497 8.94 22.03 19.89
N LEU A 498 9.13 21.94 21.21
CA LEU A 498 10.09 21.02 21.82
C LEU A 498 9.76 19.56 21.49
N ALA A 499 8.49 19.15 21.59
CA ALA A 499 8.07 17.81 21.21
C ALA A 499 8.39 17.53 19.73
N SER A 500 8.10 18.46 18.82
CA SER A 500 8.46 18.33 17.40
C SER A 500 9.98 18.25 17.17
N VAL A 501 10.77 19.06 17.88
CA VAL A 501 12.25 19.05 17.80
C VAL A 501 12.85 17.75 18.32
N ILE A 502 12.17 17.02 19.19
CA ILE A 502 12.62 15.70 19.64
C ILE A 502 12.16 14.62 18.67
N LEU A 503 10.87 14.62 18.30
CA LEU A 503 10.27 13.56 17.49
C LEU A 503 10.84 13.50 16.08
N VAL A 504 10.97 14.65 15.39
CA VAL A 504 11.39 14.68 13.98
C VAL A 504 12.83 14.16 13.82
N PRO A 505 13.84 14.63 14.56
CA PRO A 505 15.19 14.07 14.48
C PRO A 505 15.28 12.62 14.97
N SER A 506 14.51 12.23 15.98
CA SER A 506 14.50 10.83 16.46
C SER A 506 13.96 9.89 15.38
N TYR A 507 12.89 10.30 14.69
CA TYR A 507 12.33 9.58 13.57
C TYR A 507 13.30 9.53 12.39
N ILE A 508 13.84 10.68 11.96
CA ILE A 508 14.84 10.75 10.87
C ILE A 508 16.05 9.88 11.22
N GLY A 509 16.49 9.89 12.48
CA GLY A 509 17.61 9.09 12.96
C GLY A 509 17.33 7.60 12.90
N SER A 510 16.22 7.15 13.48
CA SER A 510 15.80 5.75 13.37
C SER A 510 15.58 5.32 11.94
N ARG A 511 15.16 6.24 11.06
CA ARG A 511 14.91 5.97 9.66
C ARG A 511 16.22 5.84 8.86
N ALA A 512 17.14 6.78 8.98
CA ALA A 512 18.42 6.72 8.25
C ALA A 512 19.31 5.55 8.70
N TRP A 513 19.36 5.28 10.01
CA TRP A 513 20.32 4.33 10.60
C TRP A 513 19.70 3.02 11.13
N GLY A 514 18.40 2.82 10.93
CA GLY A 514 17.72 1.59 11.36
C GLY A 514 18.04 0.35 10.50
N VAL A 515 18.63 0.55 9.32
CA VAL A 515 19.09 -0.54 8.44
C VAL A 515 20.59 -0.69 8.62
N PRO A 516 21.11 -1.90 8.87
CA PRO A 516 22.55 -2.12 8.90
C PRO A 516 23.17 -1.73 7.56
N ASP A 517 24.44 -1.35 7.54
CA ASP A 517 25.16 -1.07 6.30
C ASP A 517 26.17 -2.19 6.09
N ALA A 518 26.01 -2.98 5.02
CA ALA A 518 26.99 -3.99 4.64
C ALA A 518 28.28 -3.39 4.06
N GLY A 519 28.30 -2.08 3.79
CA GLY A 519 29.40 -1.40 3.12
C GLY A 519 29.33 -1.52 1.60
N PRO A 520 30.19 -0.76 0.88
CA PRO A 520 30.23 -0.81 -0.58
C PRO A 520 30.72 -2.16 -1.10
N LEU A 521 30.54 -2.39 -2.40
CA LEU A 521 31.06 -3.59 -3.07
C LEU A 521 32.59 -3.73 -2.82
N PRO A 522 33.10 -4.93 -2.50
CA PRO A 522 34.53 -5.16 -2.34
C PRO A 522 35.32 -4.69 -3.57
N ALA A 523 36.42 -3.97 -3.36
CA ALA A 523 37.19 -3.36 -4.45
C ALA A 523 37.70 -4.38 -5.48
N GLY A 524 38.05 -5.60 -5.05
CA GLY A 524 38.45 -6.68 -5.96
C GLY A 524 37.32 -7.13 -6.89
N LEU A 525 36.10 -7.23 -6.37
CA LEU A 525 34.93 -7.59 -7.17
C LEU A 525 34.54 -6.45 -8.13
N ARG A 526 34.60 -5.19 -7.66
CA ARG A 526 34.42 -4.03 -8.54
C ARG A 526 35.47 -3.96 -9.64
N ALA A 527 36.73 -4.29 -9.32
CA ALA A 527 37.79 -4.38 -10.30
C ALA A 527 37.47 -5.47 -11.33
N GLN A 528 37.01 -6.66 -10.92
CA GLN A 528 36.60 -7.71 -11.88
C GLN A 528 35.48 -7.26 -12.83
N LEU A 529 34.49 -6.51 -12.34
CA LEU A 529 33.40 -5.99 -13.17
C LEU A 529 33.84 -4.93 -14.20
N THR A 530 34.98 -4.27 -13.97
CA THR A 530 35.48 -3.16 -14.80
C THR A 530 36.73 -3.54 -15.59
N SER A 531 37.51 -4.50 -15.10
CA SER A 531 38.76 -5.00 -15.69
C SER A 531 38.43 -6.05 -16.74
N SER A 532 37.93 -5.57 -17.84
CA SER A 532 37.64 -6.44 -18.94
C SER A 532 38.94 -6.75 -19.69
N GLY A 533 39.50 -7.94 -19.43
CA GLY A 533 40.82 -8.35 -19.95
C GLY A 533 40.88 -8.50 -21.47
N ALA A 534 39.74 -8.41 -22.17
CA ALA A 534 39.68 -8.61 -23.61
C ALA A 534 40.22 -7.39 -24.39
N GLY A 535 41.09 -7.65 -25.38
CA GLY A 535 41.59 -6.60 -26.30
C GLY A 535 40.54 -6.15 -27.31
N ASP A 536 40.80 -5.06 -28.05
CA ASP A 536 39.86 -4.49 -29.04
C ASP A 536 39.40 -5.49 -30.12
N GLY A 537 40.23 -6.50 -30.43
CA GLY A 537 39.90 -7.57 -31.37
C GLY A 537 39.07 -8.71 -30.77
N GLU A 538 38.88 -8.75 -29.45
CA GLU A 538 38.19 -9.83 -28.75
C GLU A 538 36.75 -9.47 -28.35
N ASP A 539 36.31 -8.25 -28.64
CA ASP A 539 34.95 -7.78 -28.37
C ASP A 539 33.97 -8.12 -29.51
N ALA A 540 32.92 -8.88 -29.18
CA ALA A 540 31.83 -9.24 -30.08
C ALA A 540 30.86 -8.08 -30.36
N ALA A 541 30.81 -7.05 -29.50
CA ALA A 541 29.76 -6.03 -29.54
C ALA A 541 29.68 -5.25 -30.87
N PRO A 542 30.79 -4.86 -31.53
CA PRO A 542 30.73 -4.23 -32.85
C PRO A 542 30.03 -5.11 -33.90
N LEU A 543 30.27 -6.43 -33.88
CA LEU A 543 29.68 -7.37 -34.83
C LEU A 543 28.18 -7.56 -34.56
N TYR A 544 27.76 -7.66 -33.29
CA TYR A 544 26.33 -7.72 -32.97
C TYR A 544 25.59 -6.43 -33.30
N ARG A 545 26.21 -5.25 -33.12
CA ARG A 545 25.63 -3.98 -33.56
C ARG A 545 25.46 -3.95 -35.08
N GLN A 546 26.47 -4.39 -35.82
CA GLN A 546 26.39 -4.51 -37.27
C GLN A 546 25.28 -5.49 -37.70
N ALA A 547 25.17 -6.64 -37.03
CA ALA A 547 24.12 -7.62 -37.27
C ALA A 547 22.72 -7.04 -36.98
N ALA A 548 22.54 -6.34 -35.86
CA ALA A 548 21.28 -5.72 -35.49
C ALA A 548 20.84 -4.63 -36.48
N LEU A 549 21.79 -3.83 -36.98
CA LEU A 549 21.50 -2.81 -38.01
C LEU A 549 21.13 -3.44 -39.36
N GLY A 550 21.63 -4.64 -39.66
CA GLY A 550 21.29 -5.39 -40.87
C GLY A 550 20.01 -6.23 -40.77
N LEU A 551 19.47 -6.42 -39.56
CA LEU A 551 18.33 -7.32 -39.33
C LEU A 551 17.04 -6.75 -39.94
N VAL A 552 16.50 -7.43 -40.95
CA VAL A 552 15.19 -7.15 -41.54
C VAL A 552 14.11 -7.74 -40.65
N ALA A 553 13.16 -6.91 -40.19
CA ALA A 553 12.08 -7.35 -39.31
C ALA A 553 11.12 -8.34 -40.02
N PRO A 554 10.53 -9.30 -39.29
CA PRO A 554 9.54 -10.23 -39.84
C PRO A 554 8.36 -9.48 -40.47
N GLY A 555 7.92 -9.88 -41.67
CA GLY A 555 6.76 -9.31 -42.36
C GLY A 555 7.01 -8.01 -43.14
N VAL A 556 8.23 -7.43 -43.10
CA VAL A 556 8.56 -6.26 -43.94
C VAL A 556 8.94 -6.75 -45.35
N ALA A 557 8.05 -6.56 -46.31
CA ALA A 557 8.31 -6.90 -47.71
C ALA A 557 9.57 -6.18 -48.24
N MET A 558 10.50 -6.94 -48.83
CA MET A 558 11.67 -6.42 -49.54
C MET A 558 11.20 -5.46 -50.65
N GLY A 559 11.24 -4.14 -50.38
CA GLY A 559 10.83 -3.11 -51.32
C GLY A 559 10.09 -1.91 -50.72
N SER A 560 9.68 -1.97 -49.44
CA SER A 560 9.10 -0.80 -48.78
C SER A 560 10.21 0.16 -48.30
N PRO A 561 10.30 1.40 -48.82
CA PRO A 561 11.39 2.32 -48.51
C PRO A 561 11.25 2.90 -47.09
N LEU A 562 11.69 2.14 -46.09
CA LEU A 562 11.85 2.60 -44.70
C LEU A 562 13.22 3.23 -44.44
N ALA A 563 14.08 3.34 -45.46
CA ALA A 563 15.45 3.85 -45.38
C ALA A 563 15.55 5.40 -45.35
N GLY A 564 14.62 6.07 -44.67
CA GLY A 564 14.79 7.46 -44.28
C GLY A 564 15.32 7.54 -42.84
N PRO A 565 16.33 8.36 -42.52
CA PRO A 565 16.86 8.47 -41.16
C PRO A 565 15.80 8.87 -40.10
N ASP A 566 14.67 9.43 -40.53
CA ASP A 566 13.54 9.81 -39.66
C ASP A 566 12.47 8.71 -39.48
N GLY A 567 12.55 7.59 -40.22
CA GLY A 567 11.55 6.50 -40.22
C GLY A 567 11.80 5.37 -39.22
N LEU A 568 13.00 5.28 -38.64
CA LEU A 568 13.42 4.19 -37.75
C LEU A 568 12.65 4.13 -36.42
N GLY A 569 12.10 5.26 -35.95
CA GLY A 569 11.32 5.31 -34.71
C GLY A 569 9.95 4.62 -34.80
N SER A 570 9.35 4.53 -35.99
CA SER A 570 7.98 4.04 -36.16
C SER A 570 7.89 2.51 -36.32
N GLY A 571 8.93 1.87 -36.87
CA GLY A 571 9.00 0.40 -37.01
C GLY A 571 9.22 -0.34 -35.68
N MET A 572 9.96 0.27 -34.74
CA MET A 572 10.22 -0.34 -33.43
C MET A 572 9.04 -0.25 -32.46
N ILE A 573 8.22 0.81 -32.54
CA ILE A 573 6.97 0.91 -31.75
C ILE A 573 5.99 -0.19 -32.17
N ALA A 574 5.97 -0.58 -33.45
CA ALA A 574 5.24 -1.75 -33.94
C ALA A 574 5.87 -3.09 -33.47
N MET A 575 7.14 -3.10 -33.02
CA MET A 575 7.80 -4.25 -32.40
C MET A 575 7.33 -4.55 -30.97
N MET A 576 6.70 -3.60 -30.28
CA MET A 576 6.38 -3.72 -28.84
C MET A 576 4.90 -3.50 -28.47
N GLY A 577 4.04 -3.12 -29.41
CA GLY A 577 2.62 -2.89 -29.12
C GLY A 577 1.75 -4.12 -29.37
N ASP A 578 1.12 -4.64 -28.32
CA ASP A 578 -0.09 -5.46 -28.45
C ASP A 578 -1.15 -4.62 -29.18
N THR A 579 -1.55 -5.10 -30.35
CA THR A 579 -2.52 -4.45 -31.22
C THR A 579 -3.88 -4.27 -30.53
N LEU A 580 -4.47 -3.09 -30.72
CA LEU A 580 -5.83 -2.76 -30.32
C LEU A 580 -6.81 -3.85 -30.79
N PRO A 581 -7.66 -4.40 -29.91
CA PRO A 581 -8.62 -5.44 -30.28
C PRO A 581 -9.74 -4.80 -31.11
N GLY A 582 -9.90 -5.18 -32.39
CA GLY A 582 -11.06 -4.70 -33.13
C GLY A 582 -11.21 -4.89 -34.65
N GLN A 583 -10.40 -5.67 -35.37
CA GLN A 583 -10.66 -5.86 -36.81
C GLN A 583 -10.39 -7.29 -37.32
N GLY A 584 -11.47 -7.98 -37.74
CA GLY A 584 -11.56 -8.96 -38.84
C GLY A 584 -10.93 -10.34 -38.66
N GLU A 585 -11.76 -11.40 -38.64
CA GLU A 585 -11.44 -12.82 -38.37
C GLU A 585 -10.59 -13.59 -39.41
N ASP A 586 -9.96 -12.94 -40.39
CA ASP A 586 -8.98 -13.59 -41.30
C ASP A 586 -7.61 -12.88 -41.18
N VAL A 587 -7.11 -12.73 -39.95
CA VAL A 587 -5.80 -12.12 -39.72
C VAL A 587 -4.73 -13.13 -40.12
N ASP A 588 -4.06 -12.89 -41.25
CA ASP A 588 -2.78 -13.50 -41.60
C ASP A 588 -1.95 -13.63 -40.32
N GLU A 589 -1.61 -14.87 -39.95
CA GLU A 589 -0.88 -15.16 -38.72
C GLU A 589 0.30 -14.19 -38.59
N ASP A 590 0.38 -13.48 -37.46
CA ASP A 590 1.47 -12.54 -37.21
C ASP A 590 2.80 -13.26 -37.47
N PRO A 591 3.66 -12.78 -38.40
CA PRO A 591 4.93 -13.42 -38.74
C PRO A 591 5.80 -13.73 -37.52
N ARG A 592 5.62 -13.01 -36.41
CA ARG A 592 6.28 -13.30 -35.14
C ARG A 592 5.79 -14.58 -34.49
N GLN A 593 4.48 -14.82 -34.50
CA GLN A 593 3.89 -16.05 -34.00
C GLN A 593 4.34 -17.25 -34.85
N ALA A 594 4.43 -17.07 -36.18
CA ALA A 594 4.95 -18.10 -37.07
C ALA A 594 6.42 -18.44 -36.77
N ILE A 595 7.27 -17.43 -36.51
CA ILE A 595 8.67 -17.64 -36.09
C ILE A 595 8.76 -18.34 -34.74
N ASP A 596 8.00 -17.87 -33.75
CA ASP A 596 8.01 -18.45 -32.41
C ASP A 596 7.47 -19.90 -32.42
N ARG A 597 6.52 -20.19 -33.32
CA ARG A 597 6.05 -21.56 -33.60
C ARG A 597 7.16 -22.40 -34.23
N VAL A 598 7.90 -21.91 -35.24
CA VAL A 598 9.00 -22.68 -35.84
C VAL A 598 10.08 -23.03 -34.83
N VAL A 599 10.46 -22.08 -33.97
CA VAL A 599 11.46 -22.32 -32.92
C VAL A 599 10.97 -23.39 -31.94
N ARG A 600 9.72 -23.27 -31.48
CA ARG A 600 9.13 -24.17 -30.48
C ARG A 600 8.76 -25.55 -31.03
N ASP A 601 8.03 -25.59 -32.13
CA ASP A 601 7.31 -26.78 -32.60
C ASP A 601 8.07 -27.52 -33.74
N GLY A 602 9.13 -26.90 -34.28
CA GLY A 602 9.92 -27.42 -35.38
C GLY A 602 9.61 -26.73 -36.72
N TRP A 603 10.38 -27.09 -37.75
CA TRP A 603 10.24 -26.51 -39.08
C TRP A 603 9.00 -27.05 -39.80
N ASP A 604 8.10 -26.16 -40.19
CA ASP A 604 7.01 -26.45 -41.11
C ASP A 604 7.41 -26.03 -42.53
N PRO A 605 7.57 -26.98 -43.48
CA PRO A 605 7.91 -26.64 -44.86
C PRO A 605 6.85 -25.79 -45.58
N GLU A 606 5.60 -25.80 -45.10
CA GLU A 606 4.52 -24.96 -45.67
C GLU A 606 4.60 -23.51 -45.19
N ALA A 607 5.36 -23.22 -44.12
CA ALA A 607 5.56 -21.87 -43.61
C ALA A 607 6.55 -21.09 -44.50
N GLU A 608 6.06 -20.43 -45.55
CA GLU A 608 6.90 -19.62 -46.46
C GLU A 608 7.56 -18.42 -45.74
N ALA A 609 6.89 -17.84 -44.73
CA ALA A 609 7.34 -16.61 -44.08
C ALA A 609 8.66 -16.75 -43.29
N PRO A 610 8.85 -17.74 -42.40
CA PRO A 610 10.13 -18.00 -41.74
C PRO A 610 11.29 -18.24 -42.72
N GLY A 611 11.07 -19.00 -43.80
CA GLY A 611 12.09 -19.25 -44.82
C GLY A 611 12.46 -18.01 -45.63
N ALA A 612 11.48 -17.17 -45.99
CA ALA A 612 11.74 -15.90 -46.65
C ALA A 612 12.51 -14.94 -45.73
N TRP A 613 12.14 -14.89 -44.44
CA TRP A 613 12.81 -14.08 -43.43
C TRP A 613 14.26 -14.53 -43.21
N LEU A 614 14.51 -15.84 -43.15
CA LEU A 614 15.86 -16.39 -43.00
C LEU A 614 16.78 -15.99 -44.17
N ARG A 615 16.31 -16.16 -45.42
CA ARG A 615 17.06 -15.77 -46.63
C ARG A 615 17.36 -14.27 -46.69
N ALA A 616 16.43 -13.43 -46.22
CA ALA A 616 16.64 -11.99 -46.17
C ALA A 616 17.73 -11.55 -45.17
N ASN A 617 18.16 -12.46 -44.28
CA ASN A 617 19.07 -12.16 -43.17
C ASN A 617 20.31 -13.08 -43.15
N GLU A 618 20.71 -13.67 -44.29
CA GLU A 618 21.86 -14.59 -44.36
C GLU A 618 23.19 -13.91 -43.97
N ASP A 619 23.43 -12.69 -44.47
CA ASP A 619 24.62 -11.88 -44.09
C ASP A 619 24.64 -11.57 -42.58
N VAL A 620 23.46 -11.41 -41.98
CA VAL A 620 23.29 -11.13 -40.55
C VAL A 620 23.64 -12.38 -39.73
N LEU A 621 23.23 -13.57 -40.17
CA LEU A 621 23.62 -14.85 -39.55
C LEU A 621 25.14 -15.02 -39.50
N ASP A 622 25.82 -14.71 -40.60
CA ASP A 622 27.29 -14.84 -40.65
C ASP A 622 28.01 -13.82 -39.75
N LEU A 623 27.42 -12.64 -39.54
CA LEU A 623 27.90 -11.71 -38.51
C LEU A 623 27.68 -12.27 -37.10
N ILE A 624 26.52 -12.87 -36.82
CA ILE A 624 26.20 -13.47 -35.51
C ILE A 624 27.14 -14.64 -35.21
N ARG A 625 27.39 -15.55 -36.17
CA ARG A 625 28.32 -16.68 -36.00
C ARG A 625 29.73 -16.19 -35.71
N ARG A 626 30.24 -15.21 -36.45
CA ARG A 626 31.56 -14.61 -36.16
C ARG A 626 31.59 -13.92 -34.80
N ALA A 627 30.52 -13.19 -34.44
CA ALA A 627 30.41 -12.55 -33.15
C ALA A 627 30.44 -13.57 -32.01
N SER A 628 29.72 -14.69 -32.11
CA SER A 628 29.62 -15.72 -31.06
C SER A 628 30.96 -16.40 -30.74
N THR A 629 31.90 -16.42 -31.69
CA THR A 629 33.25 -16.97 -31.48
C THR A 629 34.19 -16.07 -30.68
N ARG A 630 33.84 -14.80 -30.47
CA ARG A 630 34.63 -13.88 -29.66
C ARG A 630 34.42 -14.19 -28.16
N PRO A 631 35.46 -14.10 -27.32
CA PRO A 631 35.36 -14.49 -25.92
C PRO A 631 34.59 -13.48 -25.04
N ALA A 632 34.52 -12.21 -25.45
CA ALA A 632 33.88 -11.14 -24.68
C ALA A 632 32.89 -10.34 -25.53
N CYS A 633 31.94 -9.67 -24.88
CA CYS A 633 31.01 -8.75 -25.54
C CYS A 633 30.69 -7.54 -24.65
N ARG A 634 31.10 -6.33 -25.06
CA ARG A 634 30.93 -5.09 -24.29
C ARG A 634 30.05 -4.10 -25.01
N PHE A 635 28.81 -3.96 -24.55
CA PHE A 635 27.95 -2.92 -25.10
C PHE A 635 28.18 -1.56 -24.46
N ARG A 636 28.47 -1.51 -23.16
CA ARG A 636 28.50 -0.26 -22.39
C ARG A 636 29.53 -0.29 -21.26
N ASP A 637 29.92 0.90 -20.85
CA ASP A 637 30.81 1.16 -19.72
C ASP A 637 29.99 1.18 -18.41
N LEU A 638 30.26 0.24 -17.49
CA LEU A 638 29.56 0.13 -16.20
C LEU A 638 29.61 1.45 -15.41
N ASP A 639 30.71 2.20 -15.48
CA ASP A 639 30.90 3.38 -14.65
C ASP A 639 29.94 4.54 -15.01
N ARG A 640 29.29 4.47 -16.19
CA ARG A 640 28.32 5.47 -16.68
C ARG A 640 26.87 5.00 -16.60
N LEU A 641 26.63 3.76 -16.19
CA LEU A 641 25.30 3.19 -16.14
C LEU A 641 24.60 3.49 -14.82
N THR A 642 23.28 3.53 -14.90
CA THR A 642 22.30 3.69 -13.84
C THR A 642 21.07 2.90 -14.25
N LEU A 643 20.20 2.58 -13.30
CA LEU A 643 18.96 1.85 -13.58
C LEU A 643 18.01 2.63 -14.50
N PHE A 644 18.13 3.97 -14.60
CA PHE A 644 17.32 4.79 -15.49
C PHE A 644 17.86 4.84 -16.93
N ASN A 645 19.15 4.59 -17.14
CA ASN A 645 19.79 4.60 -18.46
C ASN A 645 20.27 3.20 -18.90
N LEU A 646 19.74 2.13 -18.30
CA LEU A 646 19.84 0.77 -18.84
C LEU A 646 19.22 0.65 -20.26
N ASP A 647 18.60 1.74 -20.71
CA ASP A 647 17.89 2.01 -21.93
C ASP A 647 16.52 1.34 -22.01
N PRO A 648 15.51 2.07 -22.51
CA PRO A 648 14.30 1.43 -22.98
C PRO A 648 14.65 0.48 -24.14
N PRO A 649 13.88 -0.60 -24.34
CA PRO A 649 14.07 -1.59 -25.41
C PRO A 649 14.12 -1.04 -26.85
N SER A 650 13.99 0.27 -27.05
CA SER A 650 14.01 0.97 -28.34
C SER A 650 15.32 1.69 -28.69
N SER A 651 16.34 1.71 -27.81
CA SER A 651 17.62 2.35 -28.14
C SER A 651 18.50 1.40 -28.97
N MET A 652 19.11 1.91 -30.05
CA MET A 652 20.02 1.12 -30.92
C MET A 652 21.36 0.76 -30.25
N GLU A 653 21.62 1.18 -29.01
CA GLU A 653 22.93 1.02 -28.37
C GLU A 653 23.16 -0.37 -27.76
N ALA A 654 22.10 -1.08 -27.37
CA ALA A 654 22.14 -2.50 -27.01
C ALA A 654 21.45 -3.30 -28.12
N PRO A 655 22.20 -4.04 -28.98
CA PRO A 655 21.59 -4.80 -30.05
C PRO A 655 20.64 -5.84 -29.44
N PRO A 656 19.43 -6.00 -30.00
CA PRO A 656 18.42 -6.88 -29.45
C PRO A 656 18.86 -8.33 -29.69
N ARG A 657 19.55 -8.90 -28.69
CA ARG A 657 20.12 -10.26 -28.76
C ARG A 657 19.04 -11.31 -28.96
N LEU A 658 17.85 -11.12 -28.39
CA LEU A 658 16.75 -12.07 -28.54
C LEU A 658 16.33 -12.23 -30.00
N PRO A 659 16.05 -11.17 -30.79
CA PRO A 659 15.85 -11.28 -32.24
C PRO A 659 17.00 -11.94 -33.00
N LEU A 660 18.25 -11.62 -32.69
CA LEU A 660 19.42 -12.24 -33.33
C LEU A 660 19.50 -13.74 -33.00
N ALA A 661 19.27 -14.12 -31.75
CA ALA A 661 19.21 -15.51 -31.32
C ALA A 661 18.03 -16.26 -31.95
N ARG A 662 16.85 -15.64 -32.07
CA ARG A 662 15.70 -16.23 -32.78
C ARG A 662 16.04 -16.52 -34.24
N LEU A 663 16.78 -15.64 -34.92
CA LEU A 663 17.23 -15.89 -36.29
C LEU A 663 18.14 -17.14 -36.38
N VAL A 664 19.07 -17.30 -35.45
CA VAL A 664 19.93 -18.51 -35.37
C VAL A 664 19.12 -19.76 -35.03
N ALA A 665 18.14 -19.66 -34.14
CA ALA A 665 17.25 -20.78 -33.79
C ALA A 665 16.41 -21.26 -34.99
N VAL A 666 15.89 -20.32 -35.79
CA VAL A 666 15.17 -20.63 -37.04
C VAL A 666 16.11 -21.28 -38.06
N SER A 667 17.35 -20.78 -38.18
CA SER A 667 18.40 -21.40 -39.03
C SER A 667 18.67 -22.86 -38.61
N ALA A 668 18.82 -23.12 -37.31
CA ALA A 668 19.06 -24.46 -36.78
C ALA A 668 17.92 -25.43 -37.14
N ARG A 669 16.67 -25.00 -36.99
CA ARG A 669 15.47 -25.79 -37.35
C ARG A 669 15.40 -26.09 -38.86
N GLU A 670 15.66 -25.09 -39.70
CA GLU A 670 15.68 -25.27 -41.16
C GLU A 670 16.74 -26.27 -41.60
N ARG A 671 17.98 -26.11 -41.10
CA ARG A 671 19.10 -27.01 -41.41
C ARG A 671 18.85 -28.43 -40.93
N GLN A 672 18.32 -28.58 -39.71
CA GLN A 672 17.94 -29.89 -39.17
C GLN A 672 16.89 -30.57 -40.07
N HIS A 673 15.84 -29.84 -40.46
CA HIS A 673 14.79 -30.37 -41.35
C HIS A 673 15.34 -30.81 -42.73
N ARG A 674 16.35 -30.11 -43.26
CA ARG A 674 17.05 -30.50 -44.50
C ARG A 674 18.02 -31.67 -44.34
N GLY A 675 18.23 -32.17 -43.12
CA GLY A 675 19.21 -33.21 -42.80
C GLY A 675 20.65 -32.68 -42.69
N ASP A 676 20.86 -31.36 -42.72
CA ASP A 676 22.15 -30.73 -42.41
C ASP A 676 22.36 -30.66 -40.89
N LEU A 677 22.58 -31.83 -40.29
CA LEU A 677 22.71 -31.95 -38.84
C LEU A 677 24.00 -31.30 -38.32
N GLU A 678 25.08 -31.26 -39.11
CA GLU A 678 26.31 -30.58 -38.70
C GLU A 678 26.12 -29.06 -38.66
N GLY A 679 25.53 -28.48 -39.72
CA GLY A 679 25.22 -27.06 -39.75
C GLY A 679 24.17 -26.63 -38.72
N ALA A 680 23.21 -27.50 -38.41
CA ALA A 680 22.25 -27.27 -37.32
C ALA A 680 22.93 -27.26 -35.93
N TRP A 681 23.87 -28.19 -35.69
CA TRP A 681 24.64 -28.22 -34.44
C TRP A 681 25.52 -26.98 -34.29
N GLU A 682 26.12 -26.50 -35.38
CA GLU A 682 26.90 -25.25 -35.37
C GLU A 682 26.06 -24.04 -34.94
N ASP A 683 24.80 -23.96 -35.40
CA ASP A 683 23.87 -22.89 -35.02
C ASP A 683 23.42 -23.04 -33.55
N VAL A 684 23.17 -24.27 -33.06
CA VAL A 684 22.94 -24.55 -31.64
C VAL A 684 24.13 -24.10 -30.78
N MET A 685 25.36 -24.43 -31.19
CA MET A 685 26.57 -23.99 -30.50
C MET A 685 26.76 -22.48 -30.57
N THR A 686 26.31 -21.84 -31.65
CA THR A 686 26.28 -20.38 -31.76
C THR A 686 25.36 -19.75 -30.71
N LEU A 687 24.15 -20.29 -30.50
CA LEU A 687 23.24 -19.85 -29.43
C LEU A 687 23.86 -19.99 -28.04
N LEU A 688 24.42 -21.17 -27.73
CA LEU A 688 25.03 -21.44 -26.43
C LEU A 688 26.25 -20.54 -26.18
N ARG A 689 27.04 -20.24 -27.21
CA ARG A 689 28.14 -19.25 -27.12
C ARG A 689 27.61 -17.84 -26.89
N ILE A 690 26.57 -17.39 -27.62
CA ILE A 690 25.95 -16.07 -27.39
C ILE A 690 25.52 -15.92 -25.93
N ALA A 691 24.91 -16.96 -25.35
CA ALA A 691 24.46 -16.94 -23.97
C ALA A 691 25.60 -16.92 -22.95
N ARG A 692 26.71 -17.64 -23.22
CA ARG A 692 27.86 -17.79 -22.31
C ARG A 692 28.98 -16.78 -22.54
N GLN A 693 28.88 -15.96 -23.57
CA GLN A 693 29.84 -14.89 -23.81
C GLN A 693 29.94 -13.99 -22.59
N ARG A 694 31.18 -13.71 -22.16
CA ARG A 694 31.40 -12.80 -21.03
C ARG A 694 30.93 -11.40 -21.41
N VAL A 695 29.75 -11.04 -20.92
CA VAL A 695 29.22 -9.69 -21.04
C VAL A 695 29.60 -8.96 -19.78
N GLU A 696 30.58 -8.08 -19.90
CA GLU A 696 30.97 -7.21 -18.81
C GLU A 696 30.52 -5.80 -19.17
N PRO A 697 29.66 -5.15 -18.36
CA PRO A 697 28.82 -5.68 -17.27
C PRO A 697 27.49 -6.32 -17.76
N MET A 698 26.94 -7.27 -16.97
CA MET A 698 25.65 -7.93 -17.23
C MET A 698 24.65 -7.60 -16.11
N ASP A 699 23.67 -6.75 -16.41
CA ASP A 699 22.50 -6.53 -15.55
C ASP A 699 21.56 -7.75 -15.57
N SER A 700 20.61 -7.78 -14.64
CA SER A 700 19.63 -8.85 -14.47
C SER A 700 18.77 -9.07 -15.71
N SER A 701 18.36 -8.01 -16.41
CA SER A 701 17.53 -8.15 -17.61
C SER A 701 18.31 -8.85 -18.73
N ARG A 702 19.59 -8.49 -18.90
CA ARG A 702 20.49 -9.15 -19.87
C ARG A 702 20.83 -10.57 -19.47
N ALA A 703 21.02 -10.84 -18.17
CA ALA A 703 21.25 -12.19 -17.67
C ALA A 703 20.04 -13.09 -17.91
N ILE A 704 18.82 -12.61 -17.67
CA ILE A 704 17.58 -13.33 -18.03
C ILE A 704 17.54 -13.60 -19.53
N ALA A 705 17.80 -12.60 -20.37
CA ALA A 705 17.82 -12.80 -21.82
C ALA A 705 18.89 -13.82 -22.26
N ALA A 706 20.08 -13.80 -21.65
CA ALA A 706 21.13 -14.80 -21.91
C ALA A 706 20.68 -16.21 -21.47
N MET A 707 20.04 -16.32 -20.31
CA MET A 707 19.47 -17.59 -19.83
C MET A 707 18.38 -18.10 -20.77
N ASP A 708 17.49 -17.24 -21.29
CA ASP A 708 16.47 -17.63 -22.26
C ASP A 708 17.08 -18.10 -23.60
N ILE A 709 18.16 -17.45 -24.05
CA ILE A 709 18.91 -17.88 -25.24
C ILE A 709 19.57 -19.24 -25.00
N GLU A 710 20.24 -19.43 -23.86
CA GLU A 710 20.85 -20.72 -23.51
C GLU A 710 19.79 -21.80 -23.45
N ARG A 711 18.67 -21.51 -22.79
CA ARG A 711 17.54 -22.42 -22.68
C ARG A 711 17.10 -22.86 -24.07
N THR A 712 16.84 -21.90 -24.97
CA THR A 712 16.47 -22.18 -26.37
C THR A 712 17.49 -23.07 -27.06
N GLY A 713 18.79 -22.79 -26.89
CA GLY A 713 19.87 -23.62 -27.40
C GLY A 713 19.87 -25.05 -26.84
N LEU A 714 19.64 -25.22 -25.53
CA LEU A 714 19.56 -26.53 -24.87
C LEU A 714 18.38 -27.36 -25.37
N GLY A 715 17.22 -26.72 -25.58
CA GLY A 715 16.05 -27.36 -26.18
C GLY A 715 16.31 -27.86 -27.59
N LEU A 716 16.84 -26.98 -28.45
CA LEU A 716 17.21 -27.33 -29.82
C LEU A 716 18.28 -28.44 -29.85
N ALA A 717 19.22 -28.45 -28.90
CA ALA A 717 20.23 -29.50 -28.78
C ALA A 717 19.62 -30.87 -28.45
N MET A 718 18.61 -30.92 -27.57
CA MET A 718 17.90 -32.16 -27.23
C MET A 718 17.10 -32.69 -28.42
N ASP A 719 16.40 -31.81 -29.13
CA ASP A 719 15.66 -32.17 -30.35
C ASP A 719 16.61 -32.65 -31.46
N TRP A 720 17.75 -31.97 -31.62
CA TRP A 720 18.81 -32.36 -32.54
C TRP A 720 19.37 -33.76 -32.22
N ALA A 721 19.58 -34.08 -30.94
CA ALA A 721 20.04 -35.41 -30.50
C ALA A 721 19.00 -36.52 -30.77
N GLY A 722 17.72 -36.16 -30.83
CA GLY A 722 16.60 -37.05 -31.15
C GLY A 722 16.46 -37.38 -32.64
N ASP A 723 17.15 -36.67 -33.52
CA ASP A 723 17.02 -36.81 -34.97
C ASP A 723 17.41 -38.22 -35.48
N GLU A 724 16.73 -38.71 -36.51
CA GLU A 724 16.96 -40.04 -37.08
C GLU A 724 18.28 -40.13 -37.87
N GLY A 725 18.77 -39.01 -38.41
CA GLY A 725 20.03 -38.94 -39.15
C GLY A 725 21.28 -38.96 -38.27
N GLN A 726 21.14 -39.11 -36.95
CA GLN A 726 22.25 -39.10 -36.01
C GLN A 726 23.15 -40.34 -36.10
N THR A 727 24.42 -40.15 -35.75
CA THR A 727 25.40 -41.23 -35.62
C THR A 727 26.06 -41.16 -34.24
N PRO A 728 26.57 -42.30 -33.69
CA PRO A 728 27.27 -42.28 -32.42
C PRO A 728 28.45 -41.29 -32.40
N ASP A 729 29.25 -41.26 -33.47
CA ASP A 729 30.43 -40.38 -33.54
C ASP A 729 30.05 -38.90 -33.56
N ARG A 730 28.95 -38.53 -34.24
CA ARG A 730 28.46 -37.14 -34.24
C ARG A 730 27.95 -36.73 -32.86
N LEU A 731 27.25 -37.61 -32.15
CA LEU A 731 26.77 -37.36 -30.80
C LEU A 731 27.92 -37.23 -29.79
N ARG A 732 28.97 -38.05 -29.90
CA ARG A 732 30.17 -37.91 -29.05
C ARG A 732 30.94 -36.62 -29.34
N SER A 733 31.11 -36.27 -30.62
CA SER A 733 31.72 -34.99 -31.01
C SER A 733 30.91 -33.80 -30.51
N ALA A 734 29.58 -33.86 -30.60
CA ALA A 734 28.68 -32.86 -30.05
C ALA A 734 28.83 -32.75 -28.53
N LEU A 735 28.86 -33.87 -27.81
CA LEU A 735 29.09 -33.92 -26.36
C LEU A 735 30.43 -33.28 -25.97
N GLU A 736 31.52 -33.62 -26.65
CA GLU A 736 32.84 -33.02 -26.42
C GLU A 736 32.82 -31.51 -26.65
N SER A 737 32.22 -31.06 -27.77
CA SER A 737 32.11 -29.64 -28.10
C SER A 737 31.26 -28.86 -27.09
N PHE A 738 30.18 -29.46 -26.57
CA PHE A 738 29.30 -28.87 -25.55
C PHE A 738 30.02 -28.77 -24.20
N GLN A 739 30.74 -29.81 -23.79
CA GLN A 739 31.54 -29.81 -22.56
C GLN A 739 32.73 -28.84 -22.63
N GLY A 740 33.24 -28.56 -23.83
CA GLY A 740 34.28 -27.56 -24.08
C GLY A 740 33.81 -26.09 -24.07
N LEU A 741 32.51 -25.83 -23.90
CA LEU A 741 32.00 -24.46 -23.79
C LEU A 741 32.47 -23.80 -22.49
N ALA A 742 32.64 -22.47 -22.53
CA ALA A 742 32.87 -21.68 -21.32
C ALA A 742 31.74 -21.89 -20.30
N GLU A 743 32.07 -21.80 -19.01
CA GLU A 743 31.07 -21.78 -17.96
C GLU A 743 30.17 -20.54 -18.09
N PRO A 744 28.87 -20.65 -17.74
CA PRO A 744 28.00 -19.48 -17.65
C PRO A 744 28.57 -18.46 -16.66
N PRO A 745 28.26 -17.16 -16.84
CA PRO A 745 28.71 -16.14 -15.90
C PRO A 745 28.18 -16.45 -14.49
N ALA A 746 29.06 -16.33 -13.49
CA ALA A 746 28.68 -16.54 -12.10
C ALA A 746 27.57 -15.54 -11.70
N LEU A 747 26.47 -16.06 -11.12
CA LEU A 747 25.34 -15.24 -10.69
C LEU A 747 25.76 -14.12 -9.71
N GLU A 748 26.77 -14.37 -8.89
CA GLU A 748 27.37 -13.37 -8.00
C GLU A 748 27.80 -12.10 -8.74
N LEU A 749 28.36 -12.22 -9.95
CA LEU A 749 28.80 -11.08 -10.77
C LEU A 749 27.62 -10.28 -11.34
N VAL A 750 26.50 -10.95 -11.65
CA VAL A 750 25.25 -10.28 -12.07
C VAL A 750 24.67 -9.50 -10.89
N ILE A 751 24.61 -10.10 -9.71
CA ILE A 751 24.13 -9.45 -8.47
C ILE A 751 25.06 -8.28 -8.10
N ALA A 752 26.37 -8.43 -8.26
CA ALA A 752 27.35 -7.37 -8.04
C ALA A 752 27.20 -6.21 -9.04
N THR A 753 26.90 -6.52 -10.31
CA THR A 753 26.60 -5.52 -11.34
C THR A 753 25.36 -4.71 -10.94
N GLU A 754 24.29 -5.38 -10.54
CA GLU A 754 23.05 -4.74 -10.08
C GLU A 754 23.28 -3.84 -8.84
N GLN A 755 24.12 -4.28 -7.90
CA GLN A 755 24.52 -3.44 -6.78
C GLN A 755 25.21 -2.16 -7.25
N VAL A 756 26.15 -2.24 -8.21
CA VAL A 756 26.85 -1.06 -8.75
C VAL A 756 25.87 -0.11 -9.44
N LEU A 757 24.97 -0.64 -10.27
CA LEU A 757 23.94 0.14 -10.95
C LEU A 757 23.01 0.84 -9.96
N ALA A 758 22.55 0.14 -8.93
CA ALA A 758 21.70 0.73 -7.89
C ALA A 758 22.46 1.81 -7.09
N GLU A 759 23.73 1.59 -6.74
CA GLU A 759 24.56 2.57 -6.05
C GLU A 759 24.80 3.83 -6.90
N GLN A 760 25.09 3.67 -8.19
CA GLN A 760 25.26 4.79 -9.12
C GLN A 760 23.95 5.57 -9.29
N THR A 761 22.83 4.87 -9.39
CA THR A 761 21.49 5.47 -9.45
C THR A 761 21.21 6.31 -8.21
N LEU A 762 21.54 5.80 -7.02
CA LEU A 762 21.40 6.52 -5.75
C LEU A 762 22.48 7.61 -5.54
N ALA A 763 23.50 7.66 -6.39
CA ALA A 763 24.54 8.68 -6.38
C ALA A 763 24.25 9.85 -7.33
N LEU A 764 23.21 9.74 -8.18
CA LEU A 764 22.77 10.83 -9.04
C LEU A 764 22.44 12.10 -8.23
N PRO A 765 22.61 13.29 -8.84
CA PRO A 765 22.10 14.53 -8.27
C PRO A 765 20.63 14.37 -7.86
N ARG A 766 20.28 14.87 -6.67
CA ARG A 766 18.93 14.68 -6.10
C ARG A 766 17.81 15.09 -7.05
N GLU A 767 18.00 16.17 -7.80
CA GLU A 767 17.01 16.69 -8.75
C GLU A 767 16.81 15.72 -9.92
N GLU A 768 17.88 15.21 -10.49
CA GLU A 768 17.87 14.19 -11.56
C GLU A 768 17.21 12.90 -11.07
N LEU A 769 17.64 12.37 -9.92
CA LEU A 769 17.03 11.19 -9.30
C LEU A 769 15.53 11.36 -9.03
N ARG A 770 15.11 12.55 -8.58
CA ARG A 770 13.69 12.86 -8.34
C ARG A 770 12.91 12.81 -9.65
N ASP A 771 13.44 13.41 -10.70
CA ASP A 771 12.75 13.55 -11.98
C ASP A 771 12.64 12.19 -12.68
N GLU A 772 13.69 11.38 -12.63
CA GLU A 772 13.70 9.98 -13.13
C GLU A 772 12.75 9.06 -12.35
N LEU A 773 12.74 9.13 -11.02
CA LEU A 773 11.78 8.37 -10.19
C LEU A 773 10.32 8.78 -10.46
N ALA A 774 10.09 10.05 -10.78
CA ALA A 774 8.75 10.53 -11.14
C ALA A 774 8.33 9.98 -12.52
N TRP A 775 9.28 9.81 -13.45
CA TRP A 775 9.03 9.23 -14.77
C TRP A 775 8.73 7.72 -14.70
N LEU A 776 9.48 6.95 -13.91
CA LEU A 776 9.25 5.51 -13.73
C LEU A 776 7.84 5.17 -13.25
N ARG A 777 7.20 6.04 -12.44
CA ARG A 777 5.86 5.77 -11.91
C ARG A 777 4.73 6.14 -12.87
N VAL A 778 4.93 7.13 -13.74
CA VAL A 778 3.90 7.60 -14.68
C VAL A 778 4.54 8.00 -16.02
N PRO A 779 4.57 7.12 -17.03
CA PRO A 779 5.35 7.32 -18.25
C PRO A 779 4.87 8.49 -19.14
N LYS A 780 3.69 9.09 -18.88
CA LYS A 780 3.08 10.10 -19.77
C LYS A 780 3.09 11.56 -19.28
N ARG A 781 3.70 11.87 -18.13
CA ARG A 781 4.16 13.20 -17.63
C ARG A 781 4.13 13.17 -16.10
N PRO A 782 5.23 13.51 -15.41
CA PRO A 782 5.22 13.59 -13.96
C PRO A 782 4.28 14.71 -13.52
N SER A 783 3.31 14.33 -12.71
CA SER A 783 2.36 15.22 -12.06
C SER A 783 3.00 15.88 -10.82
N ALA A 784 2.40 16.97 -10.32
CA ALA A 784 2.96 17.70 -9.18
C ALA A 784 3.13 16.83 -7.92
N ALA A 785 2.25 15.86 -7.67
CA ALA A 785 2.43 14.94 -6.53
C ALA A 785 3.28 13.71 -6.81
N THR A 786 3.42 13.23 -8.06
CA THR A 786 4.49 12.25 -8.31
C THR A 786 5.84 12.91 -8.09
N SER A 787 5.99 14.18 -8.49
CA SER A 787 7.16 15.01 -8.17
C SER A 787 7.29 15.27 -6.66
N GLY A 788 6.19 15.57 -5.96
CA GLY A 788 6.18 15.78 -4.51
C GLY A 788 6.54 14.52 -3.71
N MET A 789 6.01 13.38 -4.13
CA MET A 789 6.34 12.07 -3.58
C MET A 789 7.78 11.69 -3.89
N ALA A 790 8.23 11.87 -5.14
CA ALA A 790 9.64 11.70 -5.53
C ALA A 790 10.53 12.60 -4.66
N SER A 791 10.13 13.86 -4.40
CA SER A 791 10.86 14.77 -3.52
C SER A 791 10.90 14.30 -2.06
N ALA A 792 9.83 13.66 -1.58
CA ALA A 792 9.73 13.12 -0.23
C ALA A 792 10.62 11.88 -0.05
N VAL A 793 10.64 10.98 -1.05
CA VAL A 793 11.48 9.77 -1.00
C VAL A 793 12.95 10.07 -1.30
N THR A 794 13.27 11.13 -2.04
CA THR A 794 14.67 11.55 -2.31
C THR A 794 15.27 12.47 -1.24
N THR A 795 14.70 12.50 -0.03
CA THR A 795 15.31 13.26 1.07
C THR A 795 16.69 12.69 1.44
N PRO A 796 17.65 13.51 1.92
CA PRO A 796 19.01 13.03 2.18
C PRO A 796 19.08 11.81 3.12
N TRP A 797 18.21 11.75 4.12
CA TRP A 797 18.15 10.64 5.07
C TRP A 797 17.52 9.37 4.47
N GLU A 798 16.56 9.49 3.56
CA GLU A 798 15.98 8.33 2.88
C GLU A 798 16.92 7.80 1.79
N LEU A 799 17.67 8.67 1.11
CA LEU A 799 18.75 8.24 0.20
C LEU A 799 19.85 7.48 0.95
N GLU A 800 20.23 7.94 2.13
CA GLU A 800 21.18 7.21 2.97
C GLU A 800 20.62 5.85 3.41
N ARG A 801 19.35 5.80 3.84
CA ARG A 801 18.66 4.53 4.15
C ARG A 801 18.64 3.60 2.93
N ALA A 802 18.29 4.12 1.76
CA ALA A 802 18.23 3.36 0.52
C ALA A 802 19.59 2.76 0.15
N ARG A 803 20.69 3.51 0.26
CA ARG A 803 22.04 2.98 0.02
C ARG A 803 22.38 1.82 0.95
N ARG A 804 22.09 1.95 2.25
CA ARG A 804 22.33 0.90 3.25
C ARG A 804 21.50 -0.35 2.95
N ALA A 805 20.20 -0.16 2.71
CA ALA A 805 19.28 -1.23 2.35
C ALA A 805 19.71 -1.95 1.07
N THR A 806 20.03 -1.22 0.00
CA THR A 806 20.60 -1.76 -1.24
C THR A 806 21.84 -2.60 -0.96
N ARG A 807 22.84 -2.06 -0.25
CA ARG A 807 24.08 -2.78 0.08
C ARG A 807 23.82 -4.04 0.87
N THR A 808 22.98 -3.98 1.91
CA THR A 808 22.64 -5.14 2.73
C THR A 808 21.94 -6.21 1.93
N LEU A 809 20.91 -5.85 1.16
CA LEU A 809 20.16 -6.82 0.35
C LEU A 809 21.06 -7.48 -0.70
N TYR A 810 21.85 -6.70 -1.46
CA TYR A 810 22.76 -7.28 -2.45
C TYR A 810 23.91 -8.07 -1.81
N ALA A 811 24.42 -7.69 -0.64
CA ALA A 811 25.43 -8.47 0.07
C ALA A 811 24.86 -9.81 0.57
N GLU A 812 23.64 -9.82 1.10
CA GLU A 812 22.95 -11.04 1.52
C GLU A 812 22.70 -11.96 0.31
N ARG A 813 22.22 -11.42 -0.82
CA ARG A 813 22.00 -12.19 -2.05
C ARG A 813 23.30 -12.71 -2.71
N ARG A 814 24.41 -11.96 -2.62
CA ARG A 814 25.73 -12.45 -3.07
C ARG A 814 26.24 -13.58 -2.19
N THR A 815 26.17 -13.41 -0.87
CA THR A 815 26.54 -14.47 0.09
C THR A 815 25.72 -15.74 -0.18
N GLU A 816 24.41 -15.60 -0.45
CA GLU A 816 23.56 -16.71 -0.85
C GLU A 816 24.05 -17.37 -2.16
N ALA A 817 24.34 -16.58 -3.19
CA ALA A 817 24.84 -17.08 -4.47
C ALA A 817 26.23 -17.75 -4.36
N GLU A 818 27.05 -17.36 -3.39
CA GLU A 818 28.35 -17.97 -3.08
C GLU A 818 28.21 -19.27 -2.27
N GLU A 819 27.41 -19.26 -1.20
CA GLU A 819 27.29 -20.37 -0.25
C GLU A 819 26.41 -21.51 -0.76
N VAL A 820 25.36 -21.16 -1.50
CA VAL A 820 24.34 -22.10 -1.96
C VAL A 820 24.55 -22.26 -3.46
N PRO A 821 25.08 -23.41 -3.93
CA PRO A 821 25.02 -23.73 -5.34
C PRO A 821 23.58 -23.51 -5.79
N VAL A 822 23.36 -22.70 -6.83
CA VAL A 822 22.08 -22.03 -7.15
C VAL A 822 20.84 -22.96 -7.03
N TRP A 823 21.04 -24.25 -7.31
CA TRP A 823 20.06 -25.32 -7.23
C TRP A 823 19.64 -25.81 -5.83
N TYR A 824 20.41 -25.56 -4.77
CA TYR A 824 20.02 -25.92 -3.39
C TYR A 824 18.93 -24.98 -2.83
N GLY A 825 18.73 -23.80 -3.42
CA GLY A 825 17.85 -22.74 -2.89
C GLY A 825 16.40 -22.77 -3.37
N ALA A 826 16.10 -23.38 -4.53
CA ALA A 826 14.82 -23.17 -5.24
C ALA A 826 13.59 -23.90 -4.66
N GLY A 827 13.72 -24.66 -3.57
CA GLY A 827 12.57 -25.19 -2.86
C GLY A 827 11.85 -24.10 -2.03
N PRO A 828 10.50 -24.09 -1.93
CA PRO A 828 9.75 -23.14 -1.10
C PRO A 828 10.16 -23.19 0.40
N GLN A 829 10.79 -24.27 0.84
CA GLN A 829 11.34 -24.41 2.19
C GLN A 829 12.70 -23.72 2.39
N THR A 830 13.52 -23.58 1.33
CA THR A 830 14.83 -22.90 1.39
C THR A 830 14.73 -21.39 1.17
N LEU A 831 13.68 -20.90 0.49
CA LEU A 831 13.24 -19.51 0.61
C LEU A 831 12.94 -19.09 2.07
N GLY A 832 12.80 -20.05 2.99
CA GLY A 832 12.73 -19.83 4.43
C GLY A 832 14.08 -19.68 5.16
N ARG A 833 15.23 -19.88 4.49
CA ARG A 833 16.57 -19.63 5.10
C ARG A 833 16.94 -18.16 5.10
N LEU A 834 16.59 -17.42 4.06
CA LEU A 834 16.49 -15.98 4.17
C LEU A 834 15.26 -15.68 5.01
N ASP A 835 15.41 -14.80 5.99
CA ASP A 835 14.27 -14.22 6.67
C ASP A 835 13.56 -13.35 5.63
N LEU A 836 12.73 -13.96 4.77
CA LEU A 836 11.95 -13.28 3.73
C LEU A 836 11.12 -12.16 4.38
N ARG A 837 10.77 -12.30 5.67
CA ARG A 837 10.16 -11.23 6.45
C ARG A 837 11.13 -10.08 6.70
N ARG A 838 12.41 -10.33 6.95
CA ARG A 838 13.45 -9.30 7.06
C ARG A 838 13.66 -8.59 5.72
N GLU A 839 13.82 -9.30 4.62
CA GLU A 839 13.95 -8.69 3.29
C GLU A 839 12.71 -7.87 2.93
N LEU A 840 11.51 -8.45 3.03
CA LEU A 840 10.25 -7.74 2.86
C LEU A 840 10.15 -6.55 3.81
N SER A 841 10.59 -6.66 5.06
CA SER A 841 10.58 -5.52 5.99
C SER A 841 11.52 -4.39 5.55
N ILE A 842 12.67 -4.69 4.92
CA ILE A 842 13.59 -3.67 4.41
C ILE A 842 13.00 -3.01 3.16
N LEU A 843 12.41 -3.80 2.26
CA LEU A 843 11.77 -3.34 1.03
C LEU A 843 10.51 -2.49 1.31
N GLU A 844 9.61 -2.97 2.18
CA GLU A 844 8.40 -2.26 2.63
C GLU A 844 8.73 -0.93 3.30
N THR A 845 9.89 -0.87 3.97
CA THR A 845 10.34 0.32 4.67
C THR A 845 11.30 1.16 3.85
N THR A 846 11.47 0.96 2.55
CA THR A 846 12.29 1.85 1.72
C THR A 846 11.74 1.91 0.29
N PRO A 847 10.81 2.84 0.01
CA PRO A 847 10.06 2.88 -1.27
C PRO A 847 10.94 3.01 -2.52
N ILE A 848 12.13 3.61 -2.39
CA ILE A 848 13.09 3.69 -3.50
C ILE A 848 13.65 2.31 -3.81
N VAL A 849 14.11 1.57 -2.79
CA VAL A 849 14.74 0.26 -2.97
C VAL A 849 13.77 -0.73 -3.58
N ASN A 850 12.48 -0.71 -3.19
CA ASN A 850 11.48 -1.56 -3.81
C ASN A 850 11.34 -1.35 -5.33
N GLY A 851 11.66 -0.16 -5.84
CA GLY A 851 11.67 0.12 -7.29
C GLY A 851 13.03 -0.09 -7.97
N LEU A 852 14.12 -0.16 -7.19
CA LEU A 852 15.49 -0.32 -7.72
C LEU A 852 16.05 -1.74 -7.55
N PHE A 853 15.44 -2.56 -6.68
CA PHE A 853 15.92 -3.91 -6.41
C PHE A 853 15.52 -4.84 -7.55
N ALA A 854 16.53 -5.45 -8.18
CA ALA A 854 16.33 -6.38 -9.29
C ALA A 854 15.63 -7.67 -8.82
N PRO A 855 14.84 -8.33 -9.68
CA PRO A 855 14.17 -9.59 -9.36
C PRO A 855 15.16 -10.77 -9.37
N ILE A 856 16.08 -10.81 -8.41
CA ILE A 856 17.16 -11.83 -8.31
C ILE A 856 16.59 -13.26 -8.22
N GLU A 857 15.41 -13.43 -7.63
CA GLU A 857 14.73 -14.72 -7.56
C GLU A 857 14.42 -15.29 -8.95
N THR A 858 14.03 -14.44 -9.91
CA THR A 858 13.78 -14.84 -11.29
C THR A 858 15.08 -15.29 -11.98
N LEU A 859 16.21 -14.66 -11.66
CA LEU A 859 17.52 -15.08 -12.15
C LEU A 859 17.94 -16.44 -11.59
N GLN A 860 17.85 -16.62 -10.27
CA GLN A 860 18.19 -17.89 -9.59
C GLN A 860 17.35 -19.05 -10.15
N THR A 861 16.05 -18.78 -10.36
CA THR A 861 15.10 -19.68 -11.01
C THR A 861 15.56 -20.09 -12.40
N ALA A 862 15.82 -19.12 -13.28
CA ALA A 862 16.20 -19.37 -14.66
C ALA A 862 17.56 -20.10 -14.76
N GLU A 863 18.52 -19.73 -13.92
CA GLU A 863 19.83 -20.38 -13.87
C GLU A 863 19.75 -21.84 -13.40
N THR A 864 18.93 -22.12 -12.37
CA THR A 864 18.69 -23.50 -11.90
C THR A 864 18.10 -24.36 -13.01
N ARG A 865 17.10 -23.84 -13.74
CA ARG A 865 16.46 -24.54 -14.86
C ARG A 865 17.46 -24.86 -15.98
N ASN A 866 18.31 -23.89 -16.31
CA ASN A 866 19.34 -24.07 -17.32
C ASN A 866 20.40 -25.08 -16.87
N GLU A 867 20.82 -25.05 -15.60
CA GLU A 867 21.76 -26.02 -15.06
C GLU A 867 21.24 -27.46 -15.14
N ILE A 868 19.97 -27.67 -14.77
CA ILE A 868 19.33 -28.99 -14.89
C ILE A 868 19.31 -29.43 -16.36
N SER A 869 18.93 -28.52 -17.26
CA SER A 869 18.91 -28.78 -18.70
C SER A 869 20.30 -29.08 -19.28
N ARG A 870 21.36 -28.41 -18.79
CA ARG A 870 22.76 -28.69 -19.18
C ARG A 870 23.17 -30.11 -18.80
N ARG A 871 22.88 -30.53 -17.56
CA ARG A 871 23.19 -31.89 -17.07
C ARG A 871 22.34 -32.96 -17.72
N ALA A 872 21.08 -32.65 -18.02
CA ALA A 872 20.20 -33.52 -18.79
C ALA A 872 20.72 -33.71 -20.22
N LEU A 873 21.12 -32.64 -20.92
CA LEU A 873 21.64 -32.71 -22.29
C LEU A 873 22.86 -33.63 -22.41
N VAL A 874 23.80 -33.56 -21.45
CA VAL A 874 24.96 -34.48 -21.39
C VAL A 874 24.50 -35.93 -21.38
N GLN A 875 23.50 -36.26 -20.56
CA GLN A 875 22.98 -37.63 -20.44
C GLN A 875 22.14 -38.02 -21.66
N VAL A 876 21.36 -37.11 -22.25
CA VAL A 876 20.58 -37.37 -23.47
C VAL A 876 21.51 -37.68 -24.65
N LEU A 877 22.59 -36.90 -24.84
CA LEU A 877 23.60 -37.16 -25.88
C LEU A 877 24.26 -38.54 -25.68
N ALA A 878 24.65 -38.87 -24.45
CA ALA A 878 25.26 -40.17 -24.11
C ALA A 878 24.28 -41.34 -24.31
N LEU A 879 23.03 -41.20 -23.87
CA LEU A 879 21.97 -42.20 -24.05
C LEU A 879 21.69 -42.46 -25.53
N ARG A 880 21.62 -41.40 -26.35
CA ARG A 880 21.40 -41.52 -27.81
C ARG A 880 22.60 -42.13 -28.51
N SER A 881 23.82 -41.77 -28.12
CA SER A 881 25.05 -42.39 -28.64
C SER A 881 25.07 -43.90 -28.34
N TRP A 882 24.79 -44.26 -27.08
CA TRP A 882 24.68 -45.66 -26.65
C TRP A 882 23.61 -46.41 -27.44
N GLN A 883 22.44 -45.81 -27.60
CA GLN A 883 21.31 -46.42 -28.31
C GLN A 883 21.65 -46.75 -29.76
N LEU A 884 22.27 -45.82 -30.48
CA LEU A 884 22.69 -46.03 -31.86
C LEU A 884 23.83 -47.06 -31.96
N GLY A 885 24.71 -47.14 -30.94
CA GLY A 885 25.74 -48.18 -30.84
C GLY A 885 25.21 -49.59 -30.50
N HIS A 886 24.00 -49.69 -29.93
CA HIS A 886 23.41 -50.94 -29.41
C HIS A 886 22.07 -51.28 -30.09
N GLU A 887 22.06 -51.28 -31.43
CA GLU A 887 20.92 -51.72 -32.26
C GLU A 887 19.60 -50.99 -31.97
N GLY A 888 19.67 -49.73 -31.52
CA GLY A 888 18.50 -48.91 -31.21
C GLY A 888 17.87 -49.19 -29.84
N THR A 889 18.46 -50.06 -29.01
CA THR A 889 17.99 -50.33 -27.65
C THR A 889 18.52 -49.27 -26.68
N LEU A 890 17.74 -48.88 -25.67
CA LEU A 890 18.17 -47.99 -24.58
C LEU A 890 18.61 -48.80 -23.35
N PRO A 891 19.50 -48.28 -22.49
CA PRO A 891 20.04 -49.07 -21.39
C PRO A 891 18.96 -49.28 -20.35
N ASP A 892 19.05 -50.34 -19.56
CA ASP A 892 18.13 -50.58 -18.44
C ASP A 892 18.39 -49.64 -17.25
N ARG A 893 19.57 -49.00 -17.20
CA ARG A 893 20.01 -48.10 -16.15
C ARG A 893 21.11 -47.16 -16.62
N LEU A 894 21.22 -45.96 -16.02
CA LEU A 894 22.19 -44.94 -16.42
C LEU A 894 23.64 -45.35 -16.18
N GLU A 895 23.94 -46.21 -15.20
CA GLU A 895 25.32 -46.59 -14.88
C GLU A 895 26.01 -47.34 -16.02
N ARG A 896 25.26 -47.88 -16.99
CA ARG A 896 25.84 -48.49 -18.19
C ARG A 896 26.55 -47.49 -19.12
N LEU A 897 26.22 -46.21 -19.00
CA LEU A 897 26.90 -45.14 -19.74
C LEU A 897 28.33 -44.91 -19.22
N VAL A 898 28.63 -45.36 -17.99
CA VAL A 898 29.96 -45.20 -17.37
C VAL A 898 30.72 -46.53 -17.41
N PRO A 899 31.99 -46.57 -17.89
CA PRO A 899 32.80 -45.48 -18.43
C PRO A 899 32.68 -45.33 -19.97
N LEU A 900 31.71 -46.00 -20.61
CA LEU A 900 31.69 -46.16 -22.07
C LEU A 900 31.43 -44.87 -22.84
N GLU A 901 30.45 -44.08 -22.41
CA GLU A 901 30.05 -42.81 -23.04
C GLU A 901 30.34 -41.61 -22.12
N LEU A 902 30.42 -41.82 -20.81
CA LEU A 902 30.65 -40.78 -19.81
C LEU A 902 31.68 -41.23 -18.76
N ASP A 903 32.51 -40.30 -18.28
CA ASP A 903 33.42 -40.54 -17.16
C ASP A 903 32.66 -40.72 -15.83
N ARG A 904 31.57 -39.96 -15.66
CA ARG A 904 30.66 -40.04 -14.51
C ARG A 904 29.27 -39.53 -14.90
N LEU A 905 28.25 -39.98 -14.18
CA LEU A 905 26.90 -39.43 -14.31
C LEU A 905 26.85 -38.02 -13.68
N PRO A 906 26.25 -37.02 -14.36
CA PRO A 906 25.95 -35.74 -13.74
C PRO A 906 24.97 -35.91 -12.58
N ASP A 907 25.28 -35.28 -11.45
CA ASP A 907 24.39 -35.27 -10.29
C ASP A 907 23.12 -34.46 -10.59
N ASP A 908 21.98 -34.86 -10.04
CA ASP A 908 20.76 -34.05 -10.05
C ASP A 908 20.94 -32.83 -9.13
N PRO A 909 20.76 -31.60 -9.63
CA PRO A 909 20.84 -30.40 -8.80
C PRO A 909 19.87 -30.40 -7.60
N TYR A 910 18.71 -31.07 -7.70
CA TYR A 910 17.77 -31.20 -6.59
C TYR A 910 18.02 -32.41 -5.68
N HIS A 911 18.87 -33.36 -6.10
CA HIS A 911 19.27 -34.54 -5.33
C HIS A 911 20.80 -34.72 -5.28
N PRO A 912 21.51 -33.86 -4.53
CA PRO A 912 22.97 -33.80 -4.56
C PRO A 912 23.64 -35.10 -4.11
N GLY A 913 24.61 -35.55 -4.90
CA GLY A 913 25.29 -36.84 -4.71
C GLY A 913 24.57 -38.04 -5.33
N PHE A 914 23.45 -37.81 -6.01
CA PHE A 914 22.74 -38.81 -6.80
C PHE A 914 22.58 -38.33 -8.24
N PRO A 915 22.62 -39.23 -9.23
CA PRO A 915 22.36 -38.89 -10.61
C PRO A 915 20.87 -38.59 -10.84
N PHE A 916 20.54 -38.16 -12.05
CA PHE A 916 19.15 -38.04 -12.50
C PHE A 916 18.43 -39.39 -12.42
N GLY A 917 17.12 -39.35 -12.20
CA GLY A 917 16.28 -40.52 -12.30
C GLY A 917 16.10 -40.95 -13.76
N TYR A 918 15.98 -42.25 -13.99
CA TYR A 918 15.81 -42.80 -15.33
C TYR A 918 14.88 -44.01 -15.33
N VAL A 919 13.87 -43.97 -16.19
CA VAL A 919 12.86 -45.03 -16.33
C VAL A 919 12.63 -45.33 -17.81
N LEU A 920 12.64 -46.61 -18.16
CA LEU A 920 12.15 -47.07 -19.46
C LEU A 920 10.63 -47.22 -19.41
N VAL A 921 9.94 -46.65 -20.39
CA VAL A 921 8.49 -46.69 -20.45
C VAL A 921 8.02 -48.09 -20.88
N ASP A 922 7.55 -48.88 -19.91
CA ASP A 922 6.83 -50.12 -20.19
C ASP A 922 5.34 -49.85 -20.46
N ALA A 923 4.70 -50.73 -21.23
CA ALA A 923 3.32 -50.60 -21.71
C ALA A 923 2.25 -50.45 -20.62
N ASN A 924 2.60 -50.73 -19.35
CA ASN A 924 1.65 -50.77 -18.24
C ASN A 924 1.84 -49.63 -17.22
N ALA A 925 2.88 -48.80 -17.34
CA ALA A 925 3.29 -47.88 -16.25
C ALA A 925 2.72 -46.46 -16.36
N LEU A 926 2.40 -45.98 -17.58
CA LEU A 926 1.81 -44.67 -17.79
C LEU A 926 0.37 -44.81 -18.28
N PRO A 927 -0.60 -44.07 -17.70
CA PRO A 927 -1.95 -44.03 -18.24
C PRO A 927 -1.89 -43.67 -19.74
N PRO A 928 -2.50 -44.47 -20.64
CA PRO A 928 -2.56 -44.12 -22.05
C PRO A 928 -3.21 -42.74 -22.22
N GLY A 929 -2.51 -41.82 -22.88
CA GLY A 929 -2.96 -40.42 -23.04
C GLY A 929 -2.41 -39.44 -22.00
N THR A 930 -1.45 -39.85 -21.16
CA THR A 930 -0.71 -38.90 -20.32
C THR A 930 0.15 -38.01 -21.22
N THR A 931 -0.42 -36.90 -21.66
CA THR A 931 0.37 -35.76 -22.10
C THR A 931 1.07 -35.23 -20.88
N LEU A 932 2.39 -35.44 -20.80
CA LEU A 932 3.18 -34.64 -19.87
C LEU A 932 2.91 -33.17 -20.23
N PRO A 933 2.48 -32.32 -19.28
CA PRO A 933 2.47 -30.88 -19.49
C PRO A 933 3.87 -30.54 -20.03
N GLY A 934 3.89 -30.04 -21.26
CA GLY A 934 5.01 -30.22 -22.17
C GLY A 934 6.35 -29.99 -21.48
N SER A 935 7.33 -30.86 -21.78
CA SER A 935 8.70 -30.36 -21.80
C SER A 935 8.63 -29.03 -22.56
N GLU A 936 9.25 -27.99 -22.06
CA GLU A 936 9.21 -26.62 -22.60
C GLU A 936 9.37 -26.52 -24.14
N TRP A 937 9.91 -27.58 -24.75
CA TRP A 937 10.28 -27.79 -26.15
C TRP A 937 9.26 -28.51 -27.02
N ALA A 938 8.28 -29.16 -26.40
CA ALA A 938 7.22 -29.82 -27.14
C ALA A 938 6.08 -28.81 -27.28
N GLY A 939 5.80 -28.43 -28.52
CA GLY A 939 4.65 -27.60 -28.83
C GLY A 939 3.34 -28.07 -28.20
N PRO A 940 2.26 -27.28 -28.31
CA PRO A 940 0.93 -27.62 -27.77
C PRO A 940 0.38 -29.00 -28.21
N GLY A 941 1.01 -29.67 -29.16
CA GLY A 941 0.76 -31.07 -29.51
C GLY A 941 1.08 -32.11 -28.43
N GLY A 942 1.85 -31.75 -27.39
CA GLY A 942 2.23 -32.66 -26.29
C GLY A 942 3.19 -33.77 -26.75
N LEU A 943 4.19 -34.09 -25.93
CA LEU A 943 5.03 -35.25 -26.22
C LEU A 943 4.20 -36.53 -26.06
N ARG A 944 4.03 -37.26 -27.16
CA ARG A 944 3.48 -38.61 -27.13
C ARG A 944 4.59 -39.57 -26.73
N ILE A 945 4.60 -39.94 -25.45
CA ILE A 945 5.46 -41.00 -24.93
C ILE A 945 5.07 -42.32 -25.57
N ARG A 946 6.03 -43.01 -26.18
CA ARG A 946 5.87 -44.34 -26.77
C ARG A 946 6.44 -45.40 -25.85
N ARG A 947 5.95 -46.63 -26.03
CA ARG A 947 6.56 -47.80 -25.39
C ARG A 947 8.01 -47.93 -25.84
N GLY A 948 8.92 -48.05 -24.88
CA GLY A 948 10.36 -48.16 -25.13
C GLY A 948 11.09 -46.82 -25.23
N ASP A 949 10.41 -45.68 -25.04
CA ASP A 949 11.08 -44.40 -24.79
C ASP A 949 11.72 -44.43 -23.40
N GLY A 950 12.85 -43.72 -23.26
CA GLY A 950 13.47 -43.44 -21.97
C GLY A 950 12.99 -42.10 -21.43
N ILE A 951 12.62 -42.08 -20.15
CA ILE A 951 12.35 -40.86 -19.39
C ILE A 951 13.55 -40.62 -18.47
N LEU A 952 14.28 -39.53 -18.73
CA LEU A 952 15.26 -38.98 -17.81
C LEU A 952 14.56 -37.87 -17.01
N TYR A 953 14.70 -37.83 -15.70
CA TYR A 953 14.06 -36.79 -14.90
C TYR A 953 14.93 -36.31 -13.74
N SER A 954 14.71 -35.07 -13.33
CA SER A 954 15.19 -34.49 -12.08
C SER A 954 14.04 -34.42 -11.09
N ILE A 955 14.29 -34.66 -9.81
CA ILE A 955 13.23 -34.76 -8.77
C ILE A 955 12.53 -33.42 -8.44
N GLY A 956 12.83 -32.37 -9.20
CA GLY A 956 12.15 -31.09 -9.12
C GLY A 956 12.37 -30.30 -7.82
N PRO A 957 11.79 -29.08 -7.75
CA PRO A 957 11.95 -28.17 -6.62
C PRO A 957 11.24 -28.62 -5.33
N ASP A 958 10.27 -29.54 -5.41
CA ASP A 958 9.63 -30.13 -4.22
C ASP A 958 10.44 -31.27 -3.60
N ARG A 959 11.46 -31.77 -4.32
CA ARG A 959 12.37 -32.85 -3.91
C ARG A 959 11.63 -34.15 -3.60
N VAL A 960 10.49 -34.35 -4.23
CA VAL A 960 9.73 -35.59 -4.15
C VAL A 960 10.00 -36.33 -5.43
N ASP A 961 10.65 -37.49 -5.32
CA ASP A 961 10.87 -38.36 -6.47
C ASP A 961 9.54 -38.99 -6.89
N ASP A 962 8.90 -38.39 -7.90
CA ASP A 962 7.65 -38.85 -8.50
C ASP A 962 7.90 -39.85 -9.67
N LEU A 963 9.13 -40.34 -9.82
CA LEU A 963 9.57 -41.29 -10.85
C LEU A 963 9.30 -40.83 -12.31
N GLY A 964 9.24 -39.52 -12.53
CA GLY A 964 8.88 -38.88 -13.79
C GLY A 964 7.39 -38.94 -14.13
N LEU A 965 6.52 -39.34 -13.18
CA LEU A 965 5.07 -39.52 -13.40
C LEU A 965 4.29 -38.21 -13.29
N VAL A 966 4.77 -37.26 -12.48
CA VAL A 966 4.17 -35.93 -12.31
C VAL A 966 5.16 -34.92 -12.84
N ALA A 967 4.97 -34.45 -14.07
CA ALA A 967 5.82 -33.39 -14.60
C ALA A 967 5.36 -32.03 -14.05
N SER A 968 6.29 -31.31 -13.40
CA SER A 968 6.07 -29.90 -13.09
C SER A 968 6.00 -29.12 -14.41
N ASN A 969 5.06 -28.18 -14.51
CA ASN A 969 5.10 -27.23 -15.63
C ASN A 969 6.34 -26.37 -15.43
N PRO A 970 7.32 -26.44 -16.33
CA PRO A 970 8.61 -25.83 -16.07
C PRO A 970 8.53 -24.28 -16.09
N ASP A 971 7.45 -23.69 -16.64
CA ASP A 971 7.16 -22.25 -16.59
C ASP A 971 6.53 -21.78 -15.27
N ARG A 972 6.15 -22.71 -14.40
CA ARG A 972 5.55 -22.42 -13.09
C ARG A 972 6.27 -23.23 -12.02
N MET A 973 7.44 -22.76 -11.60
CA MET A 973 8.26 -23.41 -10.55
C MET A 973 7.56 -23.61 -9.19
N ASN A 974 6.41 -22.99 -8.96
CA ASN A 974 5.60 -23.24 -7.76
C ASN A 974 4.72 -24.49 -7.87
N LEU A 975 4.74 -25.21 -9.00
CA LEU A 975 3.99 -26.45 -9.16
C LEU A 975 4.86 -27.64 -8.74
N PRO A 976 4.32 -28.56 -7.93
CA PRO A 976 5.00 -29.80 -7.56
C PRO A 976 5.28 -30.68 -8.77
N GLY A 977 6.31 -31.52 -8.69
CA GLY A 977 6.64 -32.56 -9.65
C GLY A 977 8.06 -32.50 -10.25
N ASP A 978 8.44 -33.62 -10.84
CA ASP A 978 9.71 -33.85 -11.52
C ASP A 978 9.85 -33.03 -12.81
N LEU A 979 11.09 -32.74 -13.21
CA LEU A 979 11.42 -32.15 -14.50
C LEU A 979 11.83 -33.26 -15.47
N VAL A 980 11.02 -33.49 -16.51
CA VAL A 980 11.16 -34.64 -17.40
C VAL A 980 11.79 -34.28 -18.75
N PHE A 981 12.73 -35.12 -19.19
CA PHE A 981 13.43 -35.07 -20.46
C PHE A 981 13.25 -36.40 -21.20
N LEU A 982 12.73 -36.37 -22.43
CA LEU A 982 12.47 -37.59 -23.18
C LEU A 982 13.66 -38.00 -24.04
N VAL A 983 13.90 -39.30 -24.11
CA VAL A 983 14.88 -39.95 -24.97
C VAL A 983 14.14 -40.92 -25.89
N PRO A 984 13.97 -40.60 -27.19
CA PRO A 984 13.16 -41.41 -28.11
C PRO A 984 13.66 -42.85 -28.22
N GLY A 985 12.75 -43.82 -28.14
CA GLY A 985 13.01 -45.24 -28.32
C GLY A 985 13.20 -45.65 -29.78
N ARG A 986 13.23 -46.97 -30.03
CA ARG A 986 13.37 -47.54 -31.38
C ARG A 986 12.10 -47.28 -32.19
N GLY A 987 12.18 -46.36 -33.16
CA GLY A 987 11.05 -45.97 -34.03
C GLY A 987 10.95 -44.48 -34.38
N GLY A 988 11.96 -43.68 -34.01
CA GLY A 988 12.04 -42.25 -34.29
C GLY A 988 10.97 -41.42 -33.56
N PRO A 989 11.05 -40.09 -33.55
CA PRO A 989 9.87 -39.26 -33.25
C PRO A 989 8.76 -39.54 -34.28
N ALA A 990 7.49 -39.46 -33.87
CA ALA A 990 6.41 -39.47 -34.87
C ALA A 990 6.64 -38.28 -35.82
N PRO A 991 6.57 -38.44 -37.16
CA PRO A 991 6.63 -37.29 -38.04
C PRO A 991 5.55 -36.29 -37.62
N SER A 992 5.98 -35.10 -37.19
CA SER A 992 5.14 -34.04 -36.61
C SER A 992 4.10 -33.48 -37.60
N GLY A 993 4.19 -33.82 -38.89
CA GLY A 993 3.28 -33.36 -39.95
C GLY A 993 2.13 -34.30 -40.31
N SER A 994 1.99 -35.46 -39.66
CA SER A 994 0.87 -36.37 -39.95
C SER A 994 -0.31 -36.05 -39.04
N GLN A 995 -1.27 -35.27 -39.53
CA GLN A 995 -2.64 -35.28 -39.04
C GLN A 995 -3.27 -36.67 -39.31
N ALA A 996 -2.75 -37.71 -38.67
CA ALA A 996 -3.45 -38.98 -38.57
C ALA A 996 -4.75 -38.67 -37.82
N GLY A 997 -5.86 -38.76 -38.54
CA GLY A 997 -7.17 -38.24 -38.15
C GLY A 997 -7.43 -38.35 -36.66
N GLN A 998 -7.75 -37.21 -36.04
CA GLN A 998 -8.37 -37.18 -34.72
C GLN A 998 -9.58 -38.12 -34.78
N VAL A 999 -9.44 -39.31 -34.21
CA VAL A 999 -10.58 -40.12 -33.84
C VAL A 999 -11.26 -39.30 -32.75
N GLU A 1000 -12.39 -38.69 -33.09
CA GLU A 1000 -13.25 -38.01 -32.13
C GLU A 1000 -13.37 -38.87 -30.87
N PRO A 1001 -13.06 -38.35 -29.68
CA PRO A 1001 -13.36 -39.07 -28.46
C PRO A 1001 -14.87 -39.37 -28.47
N PRO A 1002 -15.29 -40.60 -28.12
CA PRO A 1002 -16.71 -40.92 -28.08
C PRO A 1002 -17.43 -39.90 -27.21
N ALA A 1003 -18.49 -39.30 -27.74
CA ALA A 1003 -19.28 -38.28 -27.07
C ALA A 1003 -19.56 -38.68 -25.62
N PRO A 1004 -19.42 -37.77 -24.64
CA PRO A 1004 -19.70 -38.08 -23.25
C PRO A 1004 -21.18 -38.48 -23.16
N GLY A 1005 -21.42 -39.78 -22.94
CA GLY A 1005 -22.74 -40.30 -22.67
C GLY A 1005 -23.29 -39.62 -21.41
N SER A 1006 -24.48 -39.04 -21.56
CA SER A 1006 -25.31 -38.58 -20.45
C SER A 1006 -25.58 -39.74 -19.50
N GLY A 1007 -24.81 -39.83 -18.42
CA GLY A 1007 -24.94 -40.86 -17.38
C GLY A 1007 -25.12 -40.18 -16.03
N ASP A 1008 -26.38 -40.18 -15.59
CA ASP A 1008 -26.96 -40.02 -14.26
C ASP A 1008 -26.09 -39.54 -13.08
N ASP A 1009 -26.61 -38.50 -12.44
CA ASP A 1009 -26.37 -38.11 -11.05
C ASP A 1009 -26.47 -39.32 -10.10
N GLN A 1010 -25.35 -39.72 -9.49
CA GLN A 1010 -25.34 -40.42 -8.20
C GLN A 1010 -24.49 -39.64 -7.18
N PRO A 1011 -24.99 -39.50 -5.93
CA PRO A 1011 -24.28 -38.79 -4.89
C PRO A 1011 -23.16 -39.66 -4.30
N LEU A 1012 -21.97 -39.07 -4.17
CA LEU A 1012 -20.83 -39.60 -3.44
C LEU A 1012 -21.09 -39.49 -1.92
N ASP A 1013 -21.32 -40.64 -1.27
CA ASP A 1013 -21.18 -40.82 0.17
C ASP A 1013 -19.81 -41.44 0.49
N ASP A 1014 -19.20 -40.89 1.54
CA ASP A 1014 -18.22 -41.46 2.49
C ASP A 1014 -16.92 -42.15 2.01
N ALA A 1015 -15.79 -41.48 2.27
CA ALA A 1015 -14.53 -42.16 2.64
C ALA A 1015 -13.73 -41.36 3.69
N ALA A 1016 -13.38 -42.05 4.78
CA ALA A 1016 -12.64 -41.61 5.96
C ALA A 1016 -11.12 -41.44 5.69
N PRO A 1017 -10.36 -40.75 6.57
CA PRO A 1017 -8.99 -40.32 6.29
C PRO A 1017 -7.93 -41.38 6.61
N ARG A 1018 -6.84 -41.35 5.84
CA ARG A 1018 -5.50 -41.79 6.24
C ARG A 1018 -4.55 -40.61 6.18
#